data_AF-A0A0P4WCQ5-F1
#
_entry.id   AF-A0A0P4WCQ5-F1
#
_cell.length_a   1.000
_cell.length_b   1.000
_cell.length_c   1.000
_cell.angle_alpha   90.00
_cell.angle_beta   90.00
_cell.angle_gamma   90.00
#
_symmetry.space_group_name_H-M   'P 1'
#
loop_
_entity.id
_entity.type
_entity.pdbx_description
1 polymer ?
#
loop_
_entity_poly.entity_id
_entity_poly.type
_entity_poly.pdbx_seq_one_letter_code
_entity_poly.pdbx_strand_id
1 'polypeptide(L)'
;MEVKVTIETLPYEVLERILSNPCVTVEDVVSCSLTCKYLNGVCLRNSLWRSKFAHQYPYTYHYIHTKERKDWKAKYVAQYRCKIKLVQCVLALSRTFVWSMYHDYEWPDIPRRALALYEDLFSDTLGDANNHYVLDECHNILNSGNPCMELTLKYYADKLHRHTYERLVISSKWDEFLARGNCYEEGLLWVVVGLRPVPKMCSETGVRASLDRLAQETLEHIKEVYPTNPLSTKALSDEDLVCKDSSQWRGEHCFEILQAVHHVLKHKSGYKVNNSLCESEPDHYCIDYVLHHKKGSSKLLLAIQLCVARRLGVSAVLHQNLSDHVLATWKLYYVGQDGVSGYMDTCDLCKKDLCVLMDEWQEGQLVDAKGMCQAILQQVVFLTECWLKRERWHAGEPVLYDLLDEETYNQPIRLLFTAWQHVEHWKMSRLYHYMNQLLRVTGSKHTQGKILHLSILLRINSKLTLVKLLQFRRSMGQPPNTMRDLLRMLASVDKRARTRVMELKTLLSSGLPSHSSLNPLASVPWPHGWPGGEMVQKRRVDRKSWQVQFAVGEVLEQRGGDLCVVYDWDSMCVESEDTLVLMGETGLAYGTDQPFYRVLTDGGSARYLAQENLRHAHQPQHIKNPLIGRYFTAFIYPFYLPNPQKAYEYPEDANIREQNALTLKLKFASND
;
A
#
# COMPACT_ATOMS: atom_id res chain seq x y z
N MET A 1 -58.84 -19.34 -2.46
CA MET A 1 -58.51 -17.94 -2.79
C MET A 1 -57.05 -17.74 -2.47
N GLU A 2 -56.17 -17.69 -3.47
CA GLU A 2 -54.80 -17.24 -3.27
C GLU A 2 -54.85 -15.75 -2.93
N VAL A 3 -54.51 -15.41 -1.69
CA VAL A 3 -54.35 -14.00 -1.31
C VAL A 3 -53.17 -13.47 -2.12
N LYS A 4 -53.44 -12.57 -3.05
CA LYS A 4 -52.44 -11.92 -3.88
C LYS A 4 -51.58 -11.04 -2.96
N VAL A 5 -50.43 -11.56 -2.51
CA VAL A 5 -49.50 -10.82 -1.65
C VAL A 5 -48.87 -9.71 -2.48
N THR A 6 -49.19 -8.46 -2.13
CA THR A 6 -48.57 -7.26 -2.71
C THR A 6 -47.60 -6.65 -1.70
N ILE A 7 -46.65 -5.83 -2.17
CA ILE A 7 -45.65 -5.20 -1.30
C ILE A 7 -46.29 -4.35 -0.18
N GLU A 8 -47.48 -3.79 -0.42
CA GLU A 8 -48.25 -3.00 0.53
C GLU A 8 -48.87 -3.84 1.66
N THR A 9 -49.04 -5.15 1.44
CA THR A 9 -49.58 -6.08 2.44
C THR A 9 -48.51 -6.65 3.36
N LEU A 10 -47.23 -6.37 3.10
CA LEU A 10 -46.13 -6.84 3.94
C LEU A 10 -46.05 -6.03 5.25
N PRO A 11 -45.77 -6.69 6.39
CA PRO A 11 -45.47 -6.00 7.65
C PRO A 11 -44.28 -5.05 7.51
N TYR A 12 -44.30 -3.96 8.27
CA TYR A 12 -43.26 -2.94 8.17
C TYR A 12 -41.87 -3.48 8.55
N GLU A 13 -41.77 -4.52 9.41
CA GLU A 13 -40.50 -5.16 9.79
C GLU A 13 -39.86 -5.87 8.59
N VAL A 14 -40.69 -6.50 7.76
CA VAL A 14 -40.23 -7.20 6.54
C VAL A 14 -39.78 -6.16 5.52
N LEU A 15 -40.56 -5.10 5.32
CA LEU A 15 -40.21 -3.99 4.43
C LEU A 15 -38.95 -3.29 4.90
N GLU A 16 -38.80 -3.06 6.20
CA GLU A 16 -37.59 -2.47 6.78
C GLU A 16 -36.37 -3.36 6.53
N ARG A 17 -36.48 -4.69 6.66
CA ARG A 17 -35.40 -5.63 6.37
C ARG A 17 -35.04 -5.68 4.88
N ILE A 18 -36.03 -5.62 3.99
CA ILE A 18 -35.84 -5.53 2.55
C ILE A 18 -35.09 -4.22 2.22
N LEU A 19 -35.61 -3.09 2.71
CA LEU A 19 -35.04 -1.77 2.47
C LEU A 19 -33.66 -1.62 3.11
N SER A 20 -33.37 -2.29 4.23
CA SER A 20 -32.05 -2.25 4.88
C SER A 20 -30.97 -2.99 4.10
N ASN A 21 -31.34 -3.88 3.15
CA ASN A 21 -30.39 -4.66 2.37
C ASN A 21 -29.36 -3.74 1.65
N PRO A 22 -28.05 -4.07 1.69
CA PRO A 22 -27.01 -3.27 1.01
C PRO A 22 -27.23 -3.07 -0.49
N CYS A 23 -27.92 -3.98 -1.17
CA CYS A 23 -28.22 -3.86 -2.60
C CYS A 23 -29.24 -2.76 -2.92
N VAL A 24 -30.04 -2.33 -1.93
CA VAL A 24 -30.98 -1.21 -2.07
C VAL A 24 -30.23 0.07 -1.73
N THR A 25 -30.04 0.96 -2.69
CA THR A 25 -29.31 2.22 -2.48
C THR A 25 -30.13 3.20 -1.64
N VAL A 26 -29.50 4.28 -1.17
CA VAL A 26 -30.25 5.33 -0.46
C VAL A 26 -31.14 6.10 -1.43
N GLU A 27 -30.70 6.25 -2.68
CA GLU A 27 -31.51 6.77 -3.78
C GLU A 27 -32.78 5.94 -4.00
N ASP A 28 -32.69 4.60 -3.90
CA ASP A 28 -33.85 3.71 -3.96
C ASP A 28 -34.77 3.90 -2.75
N VAL A 29 -34.23 4.06 -1.54
CA VAL A 29 -35.02 4.32 -0.32
C VAL A 29 -35.77 5.65 -0.44
N VAL A 30 -35.11 6.69 -0.96
CA VAL A 30 -35.74 8.00 -1.20
C VAL A 30 -36.83 7.86 -2.25
N SER A 31 -36.57 7.18 -3.37
CA SER A 31 -37.56 6.93 -4.42
C SER A 31 -38.77 6.14 -3.89
N CYS A 32 -38.52 5.09 -3.11
CA CYS A 32 -39.55 4.31 -2.42
C CYS A 32 -40.40 5.17 -1.49
N SER A 33 -39.78 6.11 -0.76
CA SER A 33 -40.50 7.01 0.14
C SER A 33 -41.48 7.96 -0.57
N LEU A 34 -41.33 8.16 -1.88
CA LEU A 34 -42.19 9.02 -2.69
C LEU A 34 -43.40 8.27 -3.29
N THR A 35 -43.46 6.94 -3.14
CA THR A 35 -44.49 6.11 -3.78
C THR A 35 -45.86 6.19 -3.08
N CYS A 36 -45.92 5.96 -1.77
CA CYS A 36 -47.16 6.01 -0.99
C CYS A 36 -46.92 6.34 0.48
N LYS A 37 -47.99 6.71 1.21
CA LYS A 37 -47.91 7.10 2.64
C LYS A 37 -47.39 5.97 3.54
N TYR A 38 -47.75 4.73 3.25
CA TYR A 38 -47.31 3.57 4.02
C TYR A 38 -45.79 3.37 3.91
N LEU A 39 -45.28 3.29 2.68
CA LEU A 39 -43.84 3.16 2.40
C LEU A 39 -43.05 4.38 2.86
N ASN A 40 -43.60 5.58 2.73
CA ASN A 40 -43.02 6.80 3.32
C ASN A 40 -42.80 6.64 4.83
N GLY A 41 -43.80 6.14 5.56
CA GLY A 41 -43.71 5.86 6.99
C GLY A 41 -42.60 4.86 7.32
N VAL A 42 -42.44 3.78 6.54
CA VAL A 42 -41.34 2.82 6.71
C VAL A 42 -39.98 3.47 6.43
N CYS A 43 -39.86 4.24 5.34
CA CYS A 43 -38.64 4.94 4.96
C CYS A 43 -38.22 6.05 5.94
N LEU A 44 -39.09 6.51 6.84
CA LEU A 44 -38.77 7.48 7.89
C LEU A 44 -38.28 6.85 9.20
N ARG A 45 -38.32 5.52 9.33
CA ARG A 45 -37.92 4.84 10.57
C ARG A 45 -36.42 5.02 10.84
N ASN A 46 -36.09 5.43 12.06
CA ASN A 46 -34.71 5.68 12.46
C ASN A 46 -33.83 4.42 12.42
N SER A 47 -34.41 3.24 12.62
CA SER A 47 -33.72 1.94 12.56
C SER A 47 -33.26 1.57 11.15
N LEU A 48 -34.05 1.90 10.11
CA LEU A 48 -33.64 1.78 8.71
C LEU A 48 -32.41 2.65 8.43
N TRP A 49 -32.48 3.94 8.78
CA TRP A 49 -31.35 4.87 8.57
C TRP A 49 -30.13 4.49 9.41
N ARG A 50 -30.31 3.92 10.60
CA ARG A 50 -29.22 3.36 11.40
C ARG A 50 -28.51 2.23 10.65
N SER A 51 -29.27 1.28 10.09
CA SER A 51 -28.70 0.17 9.33
C SER A 51 -27.98 0.67 8.08
N LYS A 52 -28.62 1.56 7.29
CA LYS A 52 -27.99 2.18 6.11
C LYS A 52 -26.71 2.93 6.46
N PHE A 53 -26.73 3.69 7.54
CA PHE A 53 -25.56 4.41 8.02
C PHE A 53 -24.44 3.46 8.45
N ALA A 54 -24.75 2.40 9.21
CA ALA A 54 -23.76 1.42 9.65
C ALA A 54 -23.10 0.67 8.49
N HIS A 55 -23.86 0.39 7.42
CA HIS A 55 -23.31 -0.23 6.21
C HIS A 55 -22.45 0.74 5.39
N GLN A 56 -22.87 1.99 5.23
CA GLN A 56 -22.15 2.98 4.40
C GLN A 56 -20.93 3.58 5.10
N TYR A 57 -21.00 3.75 6.43
CA TYR A 57 -20.03 4.48 7.25
C TYR A 57 -19.66 3.67 8.51
N PRO A 58 -19.04 2.49 8.37
CA PRO A 58 -18.76 1.58 9.48
C PRO A 58 -17.83 2.18 10.55
N TYR A 59 -16.74 2.86 10.16
CA TYR A 59 -15.80 3.46 11.12
C TYR A 59 -16.47 4.59 11.89
N THR A 60 -17.23 5.43 11.18
CA THR A 60 -17.96 6.54 11.81
C THR A 60 -19.06 6.02 12.70
N TYR A 61 -19.81 5.01 12.27
CA TYR A 61 -20.84 4.35 13.07
C TYR A 61 -20.26 3.81 14.38
N HIS A 62 -19.16 3.05 14.32
CA HIS A 62 -18.52 2.50 15.51
C HIS A 62 -18.10 3.62 16.49
N TYR A 63 -17.57 4.73 15.97
CA TYR A 63 -17.20 5.87 16.81
C TYR A 63 -18.41 6.60 17.45
N ILE A 64 -19.55 6.69 16.76
CA ILE A 64 -20.67 7.53 17.20
C ILE A 64 -21.83 6.76 17.82
N HIS A 65 -21.99 5.46 17.60
CA HIS A 65 -23.20 4.71 17.99
C HIS A 65 -23.41 4.55 19.50
N THR A 66 -22.35 4.65 20.30
CA THR A 66 -22.39 4.52 21.77
C THR A 66 -22.86 5.78 22.48
N LYS A 67 -22.94 6.92 21.77
CA LYS A 67 -23.44 8.19 22.32
C LYS A 67 -24.99 8.22 22.24
N GLU A 68 -25.62 9.13 22.99
CA GLU A 68 -27.09 9.29 23.14
C GLU A 68 -27.93 9.14 21.86
N ARG A 69 -29.26 8.97 22.02
CA ARG A 69 -30.24 8.76 20.94
C ARG A 69 -30.02 9.71 19.75
N LYS A 70 -29.70 9.14 18.58
CA LYS A 70 -29.38 9.89 17.35
C LYS A 70 -30.49 9.84 16.32
N ASP A 71 -30.65 10.94 15.61
CA ASP A 71 -31.32 11.00 14.31
C ASP A 71 -30.33 10.56 13.23
N TRP A 72 -30.43 9.30 12.81
CA TRP A 72 -29.53 8.71 11.81
C TRP A 72 -29.78 9.27 10.41
N LYS A 73 -31.01 9.70 10.11
CA LYS A 73 -31.33 10.34 8.83
C LYS A 73 -30.64 11.70 8.75
N ALA A 74 -30.74 12.53 9.78
CA ALA A 74 -30.06 13.82 9.82
C ALA A 74 -28.53 13.68 9.72
N LYS A 75 -27.95 12.70 10.44
CA LYS A 75 -26.50 12.39 10.36
C LYS A 75 -26.08 11.92 8.97
N TYR A 76 -26.85 11.04 8.34
CA TYR A 76 -26.61 10.59 6.98
C TYR A 76 -26.63 11.77 6.00
N VAL A 77 -27.66 12.61 6.06
CA VAL A 77 -27.80 13.79 5.18
C VAL A 77 -26.64 14.76 5.36
N ALA A 78 -26.19 15.02 6.60
CA ALA A 78 -25.04 15.88 6.86
C ALA A 78 -23.76 15.33 6.20
N GLN A 79 -23.50 14.03 6.34
CA GLN A 79 -22.35 13.37 5.72
C GLN A 79 -22.45 13.30 4.19
N TYR A 80 -23.64 13.02 3.65
CA TYR A 80 -23.86 13.02 2.22
C TYR A 80 -23.60 14.40 1.60
N ARG A 81 -23.92 15.50 2.29
CA ARG A 81 -23.56 16.86 1.86
C ARG A 81 -22.03 17.07 1.86
N CYS A 82 -21.32 16.51 2.84
CA CYS A 82 -19.86 16.56 2.89
C CYS A 82 -19.21 15.78 1.72
N LYS A 83 -19.87 14.75 1.18
CA LYS A 83 -19.32 13.89 0.10
C LYS A 83 -18.92 14.68 -1.13
N ILE A 84 -19.81 15.55 -1.62
CA ILE A 84 -19.55 16.36 -2.82
C ILE A 84 -18.31 17.25 -2.60
N LYS A 85 -18.24 17.90 -1.44
CA LYS A 85 -17.09 18.73 -1.06
C LYS A 85 -15.83 17.88 -0.90
N LEU A 86 -15.90 16.69 -0.31
CA LEU A 86 -14.74 15.81 -0.18
C LEU A 86 -14.18 15.39 -1.54
N VAL A 87 -15.04 14.98 -2.49
CA VAL A 87 -14.62 14.62 -3.85
C VAL A 87 -13.88 15.77 -4.52
N GLN A 88 -14.41 16.99 -4.42
CA GLN A 88 -13.73 18.19 -4.91
C GLN A 88 -12.39 18.39 -4.22
N CYS A 89 -12.35 18.34 -2.89
CA CYS A 89 -11.13 18.48 -2.11
C CYS A 89 -10.08 17.41 -2.46
N VAL A 90 -10.47 16.16 -2.71
CA VAL A 90 -9.54 15.10 -3.15
C VAL A 90 -8.98 15.41 -4.54
N LEU A 91 -9.81 15.85 -5.49
CA LEU A 91 -9.35 16.26 -6.83
C LEU A 91 -8.45 17.51 -6.78
N ALA A 92 -8.58 18.37 -5.77
CA ALA A 92 -7.65 19.49 -5.55
C ALA A 92 -6.20 19.00 -5.36
N LEU A 93 -5.99 17.82 -4.77
CA LEU A 93 -4.64 17.23 -4.66
C LEU A 93 -4.04 16.97 -6.03
N SER A 94 -4.84 16.48 -6.98
CA SER A 94 -4.40 16.29 -8.38
C SER A 94 -3.93 17.61 -8.97
N ARG A 95 -4.71 18.68 -8.81
CA ARG A 95 -4.36 20.00 -9.33
C ARG A 95 -3.04 20.53 -8.76
N THR A 96 -2.84 20.38 -7.44
CA THR A 96 -1.68 20.96 -6.76
C THR A 96 -0.41 20.13 -6.90
N PHE A 97 -0.53 18.79 -7.00
CA PHE A 97 0.61 17.87 -6.86
C PHE A 97 0.89 16.97 -8.07
N VAL A 98 0.05 16.91 -9.12
CA VAL A 98 0.41 16.18 -10.36
C VAL A 98 1.68 16.77 -10.99
N TRP A 99 1.84 18.08 -10.92
CA TRP A 99 2.87 18.85 -11.63
C TRP A 99 4.18 19.08 -10.90
N SER A 100 4.20 18.94 -9.57
CA SER A 100 5.47 19.12 -8.84
C SER A 100 6.51 18.10 -9.31
N MET A 101 6.09 16.96 -9.88
CA MET A 101 6.96 15.84 -10.21
C MET A 101 7.55 15.82 -11.62
N TYR A 102 7.13 16.69 -12.54
CA TYR A 102 7.44 16.54 -13.97
C TYR A 102 8.68 17.31 -14.46
N HIS A 103 9.02 18.43 -13.82
CA HIS A 103 10.20 19.20 -14.18
C HIS A 103 11.21 19.10 -13.05
N ASP A 104 12.21 18.24 -13.22
CA ASP A 104 13.41 18.19 -12.42
C ASP A 104 13.21 18.19 -10.89
N TYR A 105 13.07 16.97 -10.38
CA TYR A 105 13.36 16.55 -9.01
C TYR A 105 12.33 16.71 -7.88
N GLU A 106 11.02 16.72 -8.11
CA GLU A 106 10.12 17.23 -7.06
C GLU A 106 8.90 16.34 -6.69
N TRP A 107 9.14 15.51 -5.66
CA TRP A 107 8.16 14.84 -4.78
C TRP A 107 7.63 13.47 -5.21
N PRO A 108 8.26 12.35 -4.82
CA PRO A 108 7.72 10.97 -4.98
C PRO A 108 6.25 10.76 -4.57
N ASP A 109 5.74 11.56 -3.63
CA ASP A 109 4.42 11.37 -3.00
C ASP A 109 3.86 12.69 -2.42
N ILE A 110 2.58 12.70 -2.06
CA ILE A 110 1.90 13.86 -1.47
C ILE A 110 2.48 14.18 -0.09
N PRO A 111 2.85 15.43 0.22
CA PRO A 111 3.36 15.78 1.53
C PRO A 111 2.35 15.47 2.64
N ARG A 112 2.80 14.87 3.76
CA ARG A 112 1.94 14.62 4.95
C ARG A 112 1.24 15.89 5.46
N ARG A 113 1.87 17.06 5.33
CA ARG A 113 1.26 18.36 5.69
C ARG A 113 0.07 18.73 4.81
N ALA A 114 0.08 18.31 3.54
CA ALA A 114 -1.06 18.52 2.64
C ALA A 114 -2.21 17.59 3.04
N LEU A 115 -1.91 16.32 3.33
CA LEU A 115 -2.89 15.35 3.82
C LEU A 115 -3.46 15.75 5.20
N ALA A 116 -2.65 16.36 6.05
CA ALA A 116 -3.08 16.86 7.36
C ALA A 116 -4.15 17.96 7.27
N LEU A 117 -4.27 18.68 6.14
CA LEU A 117 -5.35 19.66 5.95
C LEU A 117 -6.75 19.03 5.95
N TYR A 118 -6.85 17.72 5.72
CA TYR A 118 -8.12 17.01 5.68
C TYR A 118 -8.61 16.60 7.09
N GLU A 119 -7.72 16.68 8.08
CA GLU A 119 -7.97 16.21 9.45
C GLU A 119 -9.02 17.03 10.20
N ASP A 120 -9.20 18.28 9.76
CA ASP A 120 -10.16 19.23 10.28
C ASP A 120 -11.14 19.73 9.20
N LEU A 121 -11.18 19.09 8.02
CA LEU A 121 -11.91 19.60 6.85
C LEU A 121 -13.40 19.82 7.08
N PHE A 122 -14.03 18.95 7.87
CA PHE A 122 -15.44 19.02 8.24
C PHE A 122 -15.63 19.08 9.76
N SER A 123 -14.64 19.55 10.52
CA SER A 123 -14.74 19.67 11.98
C SER A 123 -15.96 20.51 12.41
N ASP A 124 -16.27 21.59 11.70
CA ASP A 124 -17.45 22.44 11.98
C ASP A 124 -18.79 21.69 11.80
N THR A 125 -18.85 20.70 10.89
CA THR A 125 -20.10 19.99 10.55
C THR A 125 -20.22 18.64 11.28
N LEU A 126 -19.11 17.92 11.41
CA LEU A 126 -19.06 16.55 11.90
C LEU A 126 -18.36 16.41 13.26
N GLY A 127 -17.70 17.46 13.75
CA GLY A 127 -16.90 17.44 14.99
C GLY A 127 -15.82 16.36 14.93
N ASP A 128 -15.66 15.65 16.05
CA ASP A 128 -14.67 14.58 16.22
C ASP A 128 -14.86 13.39 15.25
N ALA A 129 -16.04 13.28 14.62
CA ALA A 129 -16.30 12.23 13.63
C ALA A 129 -15.67 12.52 12.26
N ASN A 130 -15.09 13.72 12.03
CA ASN A 130 -14.51 14.12 10.74
C ASN A 130 -13.56 13.06 10.16
N ASN A 131 -12.57 12.63 10.95
CA ASN A 131 -11.54 11.71 10.48
C ASN A 131 -12.09 10.32 10.14
N HIS A 132 -13.05 9.81 10.94
CA HIS A 132 -13.72 8.55 10.67
C HIS A 132 -14.58 8.63 9.39
N TYR A 133 -15.24 9.77 9.19
CA TYR A 133 -16.03 10.01 7.98
C TYR A 133 -15.15 10.10 6.72
N VAL A 134 -14.05 10.86 6.77
CA VAL A 134 -13.10 10.94 5.65
C VAL A 134 -12.56 9.55 5.31
N LEU A 135 -12.28 8.72 6.33
CA LEU A 135 -11.84 7.34 6.12
C LEU A 135 -12.90 6.49 5.41
N ASP A 136 -14.14 6.47 5.91
CA ASP A 136 -15.25 5.72 5.30
C ASP A 136 -15.54 6.21 3.87
N GLU A 137 -15.60 7.52 3.63
CA GLU A 137 -15.94 8.05 2.31
C GLU A 137 -14.81 7.82 1.29
N CYS A 138 -13.54 7.90 1.69
CA CYS A 138 -12.44 7.47 0.82
C CYS A 138 -12.52 5.96 0.53
N HIS A 139 -12.87 5.13 1.51
CA HIS A 139 -13.10 3.70 1.28
C HIS A 139 -14.24 3.45 0.28
N ASN A 140 -15.34 4.21 0.40
CA ASN A 140 -16.46 4.15 -0.53
C ASN A 140 -16.04 4.53 -1.95
N ILE A 141 -15.25 5.60 -2.12
CA ILE A 141 -14.70 6.01 -3.42
C ILE A 141 -13.87 4.88 -4.05
N LEU A 142 -12.97 4.27 -3.27
CA LEU A 142 -12.08 3.20 -3.77
C LEU A 142 -12.85 1.96 -4.25
N ASN A 143 -13.96 1.64 -3.59
CA ASN A 143 -14.80 0.48 -3.92
C ASN A 143 -16.00 0.82 -4.82
N SER A 144 -16.11 2.07 -5.28
CA SER A 144 -17.23 2.51 -6.10
C SER A 144 -17.04 2.25 -7.60
N GLY A 145 -18.16 1.96 -8.26
CA GLY A 145 -18.28 1.97 -9.72
C GLY A 145 -17.37 0.98 -10.45
N ASN A 146 -17.04 1.30 -11.71
CA ASN A 146 -16.18 0.50 -12.56
C ASN A 146 -14.69 0.71 -12.16
N PRO A 147 -13.87 -0.37 -12.00
CA PRO A 147 -12.44 -0.26 -11.72
C PRO A 147 -11.65 0.57 -12.74
N CYS A 148 -12.12 0.62 -13.99
CA CYS A 148 -11.50 1.37 -15.08
C CYS A 148 -11.87 2.86 -15.10
N MET A 149 -12.72 3.33 -14.18
CA MET A 149 -13.24 4.71 -14.14
C MET A 149 -12.79 5.42 -12.86
N GLU A 150 -12.77 6.76 -12.93
CA GLU A 150 -12.43 7.66 -11.81
C GLU A 150 -11.04 7.38 -11.22
N LEU A 151 -10.10 6.93 -12.05
CA LEU A 151 -8.77 6.47 -11.65
C LEU A 151 -8.00 7.57 -10.89
N THR A 152 -8.10 8.83 -11.31
CA THR A 152 -7.50 9.97 -10.59
C THR A 152 -8.12 10.19 -9.22
N LEU A 153 -9.46 10.18 -9.13
CA LEU A 153 -10.13 10.33 -7.85
C LEU A 153 -9.73 9.20 -6.90
N LYS A 154 -9.74 7.95 -7.38
CA LYS A 154 -9.34 6.76 -6.61
C LYS A 154 -7.88 6.82 -6.17
N TYR A 155 -6.97 7.25 -7.03
CA TYR A 155 -5.56 7.40 -6.69
C TYR A 155 -5.34 8.38 -5.53
N TYR A 156 -5.95 9.57 -5.59
CA TYR A 156 -5.79 10.57 -4.53
C TYR A 156 -6.59 10.22 -3.26
N ALA A 157 -7.75 9.57 -3.41
CA ALA A 157 -8.50 9.02 -2.29
C ALA A 157 -7.74 7.91 -1.57
N ASP A 158 -6.98 7.07 -2.28
CA ASP A 158 -6.09 6.06 -1.69
C ASP A 158 -5.00 6.70 -0.83
N LYS A 159 -4.36 7.76 -1.33
CA LYS A 159 -3.34 8.51 -0.57
C LYS A 159 -3.91 9.09 0.72
N LEU A 160 -5.10 9.70 0.64
CA LEU A 160 -5.79 10.27 1.81
C LEU A 160 -6.26 9.19 2.78
N HIS A 161 -6.89 8.13 2.27
CA HIS A 161 -7.34 6.97 3.05
C HIS A 161 -6.19 6.38 3.87
N ARG A 162 -5.03 6.14 3.23
CA ARG A 162 -3.85 5.58 3.90
C ARG A 162 -3.35 6.46 5.04
N HIS A 163 -3.24 7.77 4.81
CA HIS A 163 -2.82 8.72 5.84
C HIS A 163 -3.78 8.71 7.04
N THR A 164 -5.08 8.80 6.76
CA THR A 164 -6.12 8.81 7.80
C THR A 164 -6.17 7.49 8.56
N TYR A 165 -6.08 6.36 7.85
CA TYR A 165 -6.08 5.01 8.44
C TYR A 165 -4.84 4.76 9.30
N GLU A 166 -3.65 5.16 8.83
CA GLU A 166 -2.40 5.02 9.60
C GLU A 166 -2.47 5.79 10.93
N ARG A 167 -3.07 6.99 10.90
CA ARG A 167 -3.21 7.82 12.09
C ARG A 167 -4.27 7.29 13.05
N LEU A 168 -5.48 7.00 12.58
CA LEU A 168 -6.61 6.64 13.45
C LEU A 168 -6.53 5.20 13.96
N VAL A 169 -6.31 4.26 13.05
CA VAL A 169 -6.46 2.83 13.34
C VAL A 169 -5.11 2.24 13.71
N ILE A 170 -4.12 2.37 12.81
CA ILE A 170 -2.81 1.74 13.00
C ILE A 170 -2.13 2.30 14.25
N SER A 171 -2.00 3.62 14.38
CA SER A 171 -1.26 4.21 15.51
C SER A 171 -1.90 3.87 16.86
N SER A 172 -3.21 4.04 17.02
CA SER A 172 -3.91 3.70 18.27
C SER A 172 -3.75 2.23 18.65
N LYS A 173 -3.85 1.32 17.67
CA LYS A 173 -3.78 -0.11 17.91
C LYS A 173 -2.35 -0.60 18.19
N TRP A 174 -1.36 -0.02 17.50
CA TRP A 174 0.04 -0.25 17.83
C TRP A 174 0.36 0.20 19.26
N ASP A 175 -0.14 1.35 19.68
CA ASP A 175 0.09 1.84 21.05
C ASP A 175 -0.59 0.93 22.09
N GLU A 176 -1.81 0.46 21.85
CA GLU A 176 -2.50 -0.55 22.68
C GLU A 176 -1.71 -1.87 22.78
N PHE A 177 -1.22 -2.39 21.65
CA PHE A 177 -0.43 -3.61 21.58
C PHE A 177 0.91 -3.46 22.31
N LEU A 178 1.65 -2.37 22.05
CA LEU A 178 2.94 -2.11 22.68
C LEU A 178 2.82 -1.90 24.20
N ALA A 179 1.65 -1.45 24.69
CA ALA A 179 1.36 -1.36 26.12
C ALA A 179 1.04 -2.73 26.77
N ARG A 180 0.46 -3.68 26.03
CA ARG A 180 0.04 -5.00 26.54
C ARG A 180 1.08 -6.11 26.33
N GLY A 181 1.91 -6.02 25.30
CA GLY A 181 3.19 -6.72 25.14
C GLY A 181 3.21 -8.21 24.76
N ASN A 182 2.13 -8.99 24.96
CA ASN A 182 2.30 -10.45 25.08
C ASN A 182 1.58 -11.35 24.06
N CYS A 183 0.84 -10.80 23.09
CA CYS A 183 0.11 -11.61 22.11
C CYS A 183 0.81 -11.67 20.75
N TYR A 184 1.42 -12.82 20.42
CA TYR A 184 2.09 -13.03 19.12
C TYR A 184 1.13 -12.86 17.94
N GLU A 185 -0.09 -13.43 18.02
CA GLU A 185 -1.08 -13.33 16.94
C GLU A 185 -1.52 -11.89 16.66
N GLU A 186 -1.79 -11.12 17.72
CA GLU A 186 -2.11 -9.69 17.63
C GLU A 186 -0.95 -8.91 17.00
N GLY A 187 0.29 -9.19 17.41
CA GLY A 187 1.49 -8.60 16.82
C GLY A 187 1.62 -8.89 15.32
N LEU A 188 1.40 -10.15 14.89
CA LEU A 188 1.44 -10.53 13.48
C LEU A 188 0.36 -9.84 12.65
N LEU A 189 -0.85 -9.70 13.18
CA LEU A 189 -1.94 -8.95 12.55
C LEU A 189 -1.53 -7.48 12.36
N TRP A 190 -0.91 -6.85 13.35
CA TRP A 190 -0.46 -5.46 13.23
C TRP A 190 0.71 -5.29 12.26
N VAL A 191 1.60 -6.28 12.15
CA VAL A 191 2.61 -6.31 11.08
C VAL A 191 1.96 -6.33 9.70
N VAL A 192 0.96 -7.19 9.46
CA VAL A 192 0.21 -7.22 8.18
C VAL A 192 -0.41 -5.87 7.84
N VAL A 193 -1.12 -5.30 8.80
CA VAL A 193 -1.79 -4.01 8.64
C VAL A 193 -0.77 -2.90 8.38
N GLY A 194 0.39 -2.97 9.02
CA GLY A 194 1.51 -2.06 8.80
C GLY A 194 2.21 -2.24 7.45
N LEU A 195 2.16 -3.42 6.82
CA LEU A 195 2.86 -3.68 5.55
C LEU A 195 2.02 -3.40 4.30
N ARG A 196 0.69 -3.37 4.39
CA ARG A 196 -0.18 -3.26 3.20
C ARG A 196 -0.61 -1.83 2.87
N PRO A 197 -0.57 -1.43 1.59
CA PRO A 197 -0.93 -0.09 1.14
C PRO A 197 -2.45 0.17 1.10
N VAL A 198 -3.26 -0.87 0.94
CA VAL A 198 -4.73 -0.83 1.04
C VAL A 198 -5.13 -1.93 2.02
N PRO A 199 -5.72 -1.61 3.17
CA PRO A 199 -6.31 -2.64 4.01
C PRO A 199 -7.58 -3.10 3.30
N LYS A 200 -7.46 -4.08 2.38
CA LYS A 200 -8.49 -5.13 2.37
C LYS A 200 -8.45 -5.65 3.79
N MET A 201 -9.49 -5.36 4.57
CA MET A 201 -9.50 -5.61 6.00
C MET A 201 -8.97 -7.02 6.24
N CYS A 202 -7.79 -7.12 6.86
CA CYS A 202 -7.36 -8.39 7.40
C CYS A 202 -8.43 -8.74 8.44
N SER A 203 -9.29 -9.71 8.13
CA SER A 203 -10.31 -10.14 9.08
C SER A 203 -9.58 -10.87 10.19
N GLU A 204 -9.42 -10.23 11.34
CA GLU A 204 -8.95 -10.87 12.57
C GLU A 204 -9.67 -12.21 12.78
N THR A 205 -11.00 -12.22 12.55
CA THR A 205 -11.83 -13.42 12.58
C THR A 205 -11.40 -14.50 11.57
N GLY A 206 -11.04 -14.12 10.34
CA GLY A 206 -10.59 -15.05 9.31
C GLY A 206 -9.20 -15.62 9.56
N VAL A 207 -8.28 -14.82 10.11
CA VAL A 207 -6.95 -15.30 10.55
C VAL A 207 -7.12 -16.27 11.70
N ARG A 208 -7.91 -15.88 12.72
CA ARG A 208 -8.22 -16.75 13.86
C ARG A 208 -8.85 -18.07 13.43
N ALA A 209 -9.89 -18.03 12.61
CA ALA A 209 -10.54 -19.24 12.09
C ALA A 209 -9.60 -20.14 11.26
N SER A 210 -8.63 -19.54 10.54
CA SER A 210 -7.63 -20.31 9.80
C SER A 210 -6.64 -21.00 10.73
N LEU A 211 -6.20 -20.32 11.79
CA LEU A 211 -5.34 -20.90 12.83
C LEU A 211 -6.08 -22.00 13.61
N ASP A 212 -7.36 -21.81 13.90
CA ASP A 212 -8.21 -22.79 14.57
C ASP A 212 -8.40 -24.04 13.70
N ARG A 213 -8.56 -23.86 12.38
CA ARG A 213 -8.59 -24.98 11.41
C ARG A 213 -7.28 -25.77 11.41
N LEU A 214 -6.12 -25.09 11.41
CA LEU A 214 -4.82 -25.76 11.49
C LEU A 214 -4.63 -26.52 12.82
N ALA A 215 -5.14 -25.97 13.93
CA ALA A 215 -5.15 -26.67 15.21
C ALA A 215 -6.01 -27.93 15.16
N GLN A 216 -7.19 -27.87 14.53
CA GLN A 216 -8.07 -29.02 14.33
C GLN A 216 -7.44 -30.10 13.42
N GLU A 217 -6.84 -29.72 12.28
CA GLU A 217 -6.10 -30.64 11.40
C GLU A 217 -4.94 -31.31 12.14
N THR A 218 -4.28 -30.57 13.04
CA THR A 218 -3.20 -31.11 13.88
C THR A 218 -3.73 -32.12 14.90
N LEU A 219 -4.87 -31.84 15.54
CA LEU A 219 -5.50 -32.77 16.48
C LEU A 219 -5.85 -34.10 15.79
N GLU A 220 -6.41 -34.05 14.58
CA GLU A 220 -6.72 -35.24 13.79
C GLU A 220 -5.46 -36.05 13.47
N HIS A 221 -4.37 -35.38 13.13
CA HIS A 221 -3.09 -36.06 12.90
C HIS A 221 -2.48 -36.68 14.16
N ILE A 222 -2.61 -36.02 15.32
CA ILE A 222 -2.14 -36.56 16.60
C ILE A 222 -2.92 -37.83 16.98
N LYS A 223 -4.24 -37.87 16.73
CA LYS A 223 -5.05 -39.08 16.95
C LYS A 223 -4.58 -40.26 16.11
N GLU A 224 -4.06 -40.01 14.92
CA GLU A 224 -3.52 -41.04 14.02
C GLU A 224 -2.12 -41.50 14.44
N VAL A 225 -1.22 -40.57 14.75
CA VAL A 225 0.23 -40.85 14.88
C VAL A 225 0.67 -41.03 16.33
N TYR A 226 0.08 -40.31 17.28
CA TYR A 226 0.42 -40.33 18.69
C TYR A 226 -0.82 -40.64 19.54
N PRO A 227 -1.44 -41.83 19.39
CA PRO A 227 -2.68 -42.17 20.08
C PRO A 227 -2.54 -42.16 21.61
N THR A 228 -1.33 -42.38 22.12
CA THR A 228 -0.99 -42.33 23.55
C THR A 228 -0.88 -40.92 24.11
N ASN A 229 -0.81 -39.89 23.26
CA ASN A 229 -0.76 -38.50 23.70
C ASN A 229 -2.11 -38.11 24.33
N PRO A 230 -2.16 -37.52 25.55
CA PRO A 230 -3.40 -37.14 26.21
C PRO A 230 -4.33 -36.26 25.35
N LEU A 231 -3.77 -35.46 24.44
CA LEU A 231 -4.53 -34.62 23.52
C LEU A 231 -5.39 -35.43 22.54
N SER A 232 -5.03 -36.69 22.22
CA SER A 232 -5.77 -37.56 21.29
C SER A 232 -7.20 -37.87 21.76
N THR A 233 -7.41 -37.89 23.08
CA THR A 233 -8.70 -38.21 23.71
C THR A 233 -9.55 -36.96 24.01
N LYS A 234 -8.98 -35.77 23.88
CA LYS A 234 -9.64 -34.50 24.18
C LYS A 234 -10.40 -33.99 22.96
N ALA A 235 -11.65 -33.56 23.14
CA ALA A 235 -12.37 -32.76 22.14
C ALA A 235 -11.98 -31.29 22.34
N LEU A 236 -11.54 -30.61 21.28
CA LEU A 236 -11.27 -29.16 21.34
C LEU A 236 -12.61 -28.44 21.57
N SER A 237 -12.68 -27.70 22.67
CA SER A 237 -13.75 -26.72 22.92
C SER A 237 -13.25 -25.31 22.56
N ASP A 238 -14.16 -24.37 22.32
CA ASP A 238 -13.80 -22.96 22.06
C ASP A 238 -13.01 -22.32 23.21
N GLU A 239 -13.20 -22.80 24.45
CA GLU A 239 -12.43 -22.37 25.62
C GLU A 239 -11.00 -22.92 25.65
N ASP A 240 -10.75 -24.09 25.04
CA ASP A 240 -9.42 -24.69 24.96
C ASP A 240 -8.52 -24.05 23.90
N LEU A 241 -9.11 -23.37 22.90
CA LEU A 241 -8.40 -22.61 21.88
C LEU A 241 -7.86 -21.26 22.38
N VAL A 242 -8.09 -20.93 23.65
CA VAL A 242 -7.53 -19.74 24.30
C VAL A 242 -6.09 -20.01 24.73
N CYS A 243 -5.15 -19.17 24.29
CA CYS A 243 -3.73 -19.25 24.66
C CYS A 243 -3.56 -19.24 26.19
N LYS A 244 -2.89 -20.26 26.74
CA LYS A 244 -2.48 -20.32 28.16
C LYS A 244 -0.98 -20.10 28.30
N ASP A 245 -0.57 -19.48 29.40
CA ASP A 245 0.84 -19.14 29.64
C ASP A 245 1.67 -20.35 30.14
N SER A 246 1.02 -21.29 30.84
CA SER A 246 1.63 -22.55 31.27
C SER A 246 1.24 -23.72 30.36
N SER A 247 2.17 -24.66 30.18
CA SER A 247 1.92 -25.85 29.37
C SER A 247 0.96 -26.78 30.08
N GLN A 248 0.00 -27.31 29.35
CA GLN A 248 -0.95 -28.34 29.83
C GLN A 248 -0.36 -29.74 29.73
N TRP A 249 0.79 -29.91 29.08
CA TRP A 249 1.33 -31.20 28.70
C TRP A 249 2.76 -31.37 29.22
N ARG A 250 3.15 -32.61 29.50
CA ARG A 250 4.55 -32.98 29.80
C ARG A 250 5.46 -32.71 28.61
N GLY A 251 6.77 -32.59 28.85
CA GLY A 251 7.74 -32.26 27.79
C GLY A 251 7.69 -33.18 26.58
N GLU A 252 7.59 -34.50 26.80
CA GLU A 252 7.46 -35.50 25.72
C GLU A 252 6.24 -35.23 24.83
N HIS A 253 5.08 -34.99 25.45
CA HIS A 253 3.85 -34.69 24.72
C HIS A 253 3.90 -33.31 24.03
N CYS A 254 4.58 -32.33 24.61
CA CYS A 254 4.81 -31.03 23.96
C CYS A 254 5.61 -31.19 22.67
N PHE A 255 6.64 -32.05 22.70
CA PHE A 255 7.46 -32.36 21.54
C PHE A 255 6.66 -33.05 20.44
N GLU A 256 5.87 -34.07 20.77
CA GLU A 256 4.97 -34.77 19.84
C GLU A 256 3.98 -33.79 19.17
N ILE A 257 3.39 -32.89 19.97
CA ILE A 257 2.46 -31.87 19.46
C ILE A 257 3.17 -30.94 18.47
N LEU A 258 4.37 -30.45 18.81
CA LEU A 258 5.14 -29.57 17.92
C LEU A 258 5.55 -30.27 16.62
N GLN A 259 5.96 -31.54 16.69
CA GLN A 259 6.25 -32.34 15.50
C GLN A 259 5.01 -32.50 14.62
N ALA A 260 3.84 -32.78 15.21
CA ALA A 260 2.58 -32.88 14.49
C ALA A 260 2.18 -31.55 13.85
N VAL A 261 2.28 -30.42 14.56
CA VAL A 261 2.03 -29.07 14.03
C VAL A 261 2.92 -28.80 12.81
N HIS A 262 4.22 -29.11 12.91
CA HIS A 262 5.16 -28.94 11.82
C HIS A 262 4.78 -29.81 10.61
N HIS A 263 4.48 -31.08 10.84
CA HIS A 263 4.11 -32.02 9.78
C HIS A 263 2.81 -31.62 9.09
N VAL A 264 1.78 -31.24 9.85
CA VAL A 264 0.51 -30.77 9.28
C VAL A 264 0.75 -29.55 8.42
N LEU A 265 1.44 -28.53 8.93
CA LEU A 265 1.70 -27.30 8.17
C LEU A 265 2.47 -27.59 6.87
N LYS A 266 3.55 -28.37 6.93
CA LYS A 266 4.44 -28.61 5.78
C LYS A 266 3.89 -29.63 4.79
N HIS A 267 3.45 -30.78 5.26
CA HIS A 267 3.18 -31.97 4.43
C HIS A 267 1.69 -32.18 4.15
N LYS A 268 0.80 -32.04 5.14
CA LYS A 268 -0.65 -32.18 4.91
C LYS A 268 -1.25 -30.92 4.26
N SER A 269 -0.95 -29.77 4.84
CA SER A 269 -1.54 -28.48 4.47
C SER A 269 -0.74 -27.77 3.37
N GLY A 270 0.51 -28.19 3.10
CA GLY A 270 1.27 -27.83 1.90
C GLY A 270 1.98 -26.47 1.93
N TYR A 271 2.32 -25.94 3.11
CA TYR A 271 2.97 -24.65 3.25
C TYR A 271 4.44 -24.68 2.78
N LYS A 272 4.82 -23.75 1.91
CA LYS A 272 6.17 -23.65 1.35
C LYS A 272 6.89 -22.40 1.85
N VAL A 273 8.19 -22.56 2.15
CA VAL A 273 9.04 -21.41 2.47
C VAL A 273 9.43 -20.74 1.16
N ASN A 274 9.25 -19.42 1.07
CA ASN A 274 9.84 -18.64 0.00
C ASN A 274 11.30 -18.31 0.36
N ASN A 275 12.25 -19.03 -0.26
CA ASN A 275 13.69 -18.83 -0.04
C ASN A 275 14.29 -17.72 -0.93
N SER A 276 13.50 -17.15 -1.85
CA SER A 276 14.00 -16.11 -2.74
C SER A 276 14.07 -14.76 -2.01
N LEU A 277 15.30 -14.35 -1.65
CA LEU A 277 15.62 -13.00 -1.20
C LEU A 277 15.26 -11.93 -2.27
N CYS A 278 14.99 -12.34 -3.50
CA CYS A 278 14.82 -11.44 -4.64
C CYS A 278 13.40 -11.39 -5.22
N GLU A 279 12.54 -12.36 -4.90
CA GLU A 279 11.17 -12.47 -5.44
C GLU A 279 10.11 -12.47 -4.33
N SER A 280 10.52 -12.29 -3.07
CA SER A 280 9.56 -12.22 -1.96
C SER A 280 8.86 -10.87 -1.96
N GLU A 281 7.71 -10.80 -2.65
CA GLU A 281 6.75 -9.72 -2.45
C GLU A 281 6.46 -9.55 -0.95
N PRO A 282 6.28 -8.32 -0.44
CA PRO A 282 6.03 -8.08 0.99
C PRO A 282 4.79 -8.81 1.55
N ASP A 283 3.91 -9.26 0.66
CA ASP A 283 2.75 -10.09 1.00
C ASP A 283 3.16 -11.44 1.62
N HIS A 284 4.34 -11.97 1.32
CA HIS A 284 4.89 -13.18 1.97
C HIS A 284 5.23 -13.00 3.46
N TYR A 285 5.18 -11.77 3.97
CA TYR A 285 5.34 -11.41 5.38
C TYR A 285 4.01 -11.04 6.06
N CYS A 286 2.89 -11.19 5.35
CA CYS A 286 1.55 -10.93 5.85
C CYS A 286 0.86 -12.25 6.23
N ILE A 287 0.51 -12.45 7.51
CA ILE A 287 -0.09 -13.70 8.02
C ILE A 287 -1.32 -14.14 7.23
N ASP A 288 -2.21 -13.23 6.86
CA ASP A 288 -3.44 -13.53 6.12
C ASP A 288 -3.17 -13.98 4.68
N TYR A 289 -2.16 -13.38 4.02
CA TYR A 289 -1.71 -13.84 2.70
C TYR A 289 -1.13 -15.25 2.80
N VAL A 290 -0.26 -15.49 3.77
CA VAL A 290 0.42 -16.78 3.94
C VAL A 290 -0.58 -17.87 4.29
N LEU A 291 -1.56 -17.59 5.14
CA LEU A 291 -2.62 -18.55 5.49
C LEU A 291 -3.48 -18.91 4.28
N HIS A 292 -3.76 -17.97 3.38
CA HIS A 292 -4.53 -18.21 2.16
C HIS A 292 -3.72 -18.91 1.04
N HIS A 293 -2.53 -18.41 0.74
CA HIS A 293 -1.71 -18.85 -0.42
C HIS A 293 -0.70 -19.95 -0.08
N LYS A 294 -0.55 -20.27 1.21
CA LYS A 294 0.34 -21.33 1.71
C LYS A 294 1.81 -21.14 1.32
N LYS A 295 2.23 -19.88 1.13
CA LYS A 295 3.60 -19.48 0.80
C LYS A 295 4.01 -18.29 1.66
N GLY A 296 5.10 -18.41 2.42
CA GLY A 296 5.54 -17.36 3.34
C GLY A 296 7.02 -17.44 3.72
N SER A 297 7.50 -16.46 4.46
CA SER A 297 8.88 -16.47 4.99
C SER A 297 9.06 -17.53 6.10
N SER A 298 10.29 -18.01 6.27
CA SER A 298 10.60 -19.02 7.30
C SER A 298 10.21 -18.56 8.71
N LYS A 299 10.53 -17.30 9.06
CA LYS A 299 10.17 -16.69 10.35
C LYS A 299 8.66 -16.64 10.58
N LEU A 300 7.89 -16.26 9.54
CA LEU A 300 6.43 -16.17 9.66
C LEU A 300 5.78 -17.55 9.76
N LEU A 301 6.28 -18.56 9.05
CA LEU A 301 5.78 -19.94 9.19
C LEU A 301 6.05 -20.49 10.60
N LEU A 302 7.20 -20.21 11.19
CA LEU A 302 7.49 -20.57 12.60
C LEU A 302 6.56 -19.82 13.57
N ALA A 303 6.26 -18.55 13.31
CA ALA A 303 5.33 -17.78 14.12
C ALA A 303 3.88 -18.31 14.00
N ILE A 304 3.48 -18.84 12.84
CA ILE A 304 2.20 -19.55 12.68
C ILE A 304 2.21 -20.85 13.48
N GLN A 305 3.28 -21.64 13.42
CA GLN A 305 3.43 -22.87 14.22
C GLN A 305 3.36 -22.57 15.72
N LEU A 306 3.99 -21.49 16.19
CA LEU A 306 3.87 -21.00 17.56
C LEU A 306 2.40 -20.74 17.94
N CYS A 307 1.66 -20.01 17.11
CA CYS A 307 0.26 -19.66 17.37
C CYS A 307 -0.64 -20.90 17.43
N VAL A 308 -0.39 -21.90 16.59
CA VAL A 308 -1.12 -23.18 16.61
C VAL A 308 -0.74 -24.02 17.83
N ALA A 309 0.54 -24.11 18.17
CA ALA A 309 1.00 -24.87 19.34
C ALA A 309 0.42 -24.33 20.66
N ARG A 310 0.36 -23.00 20.81
CA ARG A 310 -0.22 -22.34 21.99
C ARG A 310 -1.73 -22.57 22.09
N ARG A 311 -2.46 -22.64 20.95
CA ARG A 311 -3.88 -23.04 20.92
C ARG A 311 -4.09 -24.49 21.35
N LEU A 312 -3.12 -25.36 21.09
CA LEU A 312 -3.15 -26.75 21.54
C LEU A 312 -2.67 -26.92 22.99
N GLY A 313 -2.38 -25.83 23.71
CA GLY A 313 -2.00 -25.86 25.13
C GLY A 313 -0.51 -26.09 25.42
N VAL A 314 0.37 -25.97 24.43
CA VAL A 314 1.82 -26.04 24.60
C VAL A 314 2.36 -24.65 24.99
N SER A 315 3.13 -24.55 26.07
CA SER A 315 3.91 -23.34 26.36
C SER A 315 5.15 -23.32 25.47
N ALA A 316 5.02 -22.66 24.33
CA ALA A 316 6.08 -22.47 23.35
C ALA A 316 6.45 -20.99 23.20
N VAL A 317 7.72 -20.76 22.88
CA VAL A 317 8.33 -19.45 22.60
C VAL A 317 9.30 -19.55 21.42
N LEU A 318 9.69 -18.40 20.86
CA LEU A 318 10.67 -18.31 19.78
C LEU A 318 12.03 -17.95 20.35
N HIS A 319 13.07 -18.68 19.96
CA HIS A 319 14.46 -18.34 20.25
C HIS A 319 15.17 -17.97 18.95
N GLN A 320 15.97 -16.90 19.01
CA GLN A 320 16.83 -16.45 17.92
C GLN A 320 18.27 -16.88 18.19
N ASN A 321 18.97 -17.38 17.17
CA ASN A 321 20.39 -17.70 17.27
C ASN A 321 21.20 -16.46 17.70
N LEU A 322 22.31 -16.64 18.43
CA LEU A 322 23.19 -15.58 18.94
C LEU A 322 23.88 -14.73 17.86
N SER A 323 23.66 -15.04 16.58
CA SER A 323 24.09 -14.15 15.49
C SER A 323 23.18 -12.92 15.43
N ASP A 324 23.77 -11.73 15.61
CA ASP A 324 23.08 -10.44 15.54
C ASP A 324 22.71 -10.03 14.09
N HIS A 325 22.62 -11.01 13.19
CA HIS A 325 22.31 -10.81 11.78
C HIS A 325 20.79 -10.73 11.54
N VAL A 326 20.36 -9.84 10.64
CA VAL A 326 18.94 -9.68 10.24
C VAL A 326 18.32 -10.99 9.71
N LEU A 327 19.15 -11.86 9.14
CA LEU A 327 18.78 -13.18 8.63
C LEU A 327 18.90 -14.31 9.66
N ALA A 328 19.13 -13.99 10.93
CA ALA A 328 19.23 -14.98 12.01
C ALA A 328 18.02 -15.92 12.01
N THR A 329 18.31 -17.20 12.17
CA THR A 329 17.33 -18.27 12.17
C THR A 329 16.62 -18.34 13.53
N TRP A 330 15.35 -18.75 13.47
CA TRP A 330 14.52 -18.96 14.65
C TRP A 330 14.31 -20.47 14.87
N LYS A 331 14.19 -20.86 16.14
CA LYS A 331 13.64 -22.16 16.53
C LYS A 331 12.52 -21.97 17.55
N LEU A 332 11.59 -22.92 17.51
CA LEU A 332 10.58 -23.08 18.55
C LEU A 332 11.19 -23.81 19.74
N TYR A 333 11.01 -23.23 20.92
CA TYR A 333 11.40 -23.81 22.20
C TYR A 333 10.14 -24.02 23.04
N TYR A 334 10.01 -25.18 23.68
CA TYR A 334 8.87 -25.52 24.53
C TYR A 334 9.31 -25.80 25.96
N VAL A 335 8.39 -25.57 26.89
CA VAL A 335 8.53 -25.94 28.30
C VAL A 335 7.32 -26.76 28.71
N GLY A 336 7.53 -28.02 29.08
CA GLY A 336 6.50 -28.92 29.59
C GLY A 336 6.07 -28.57 31.00
N GLN A 337 4.90 -29.09 31.41
CA GLN A 337 4.35 -28.93 32.75
C GLN A 337 5.28 -29.51 33.84
N ASP A 338 6.06 -30.53 33.48
CA ASP A 338 7.07 -31.20 34.30
C ASP A 338 8.42 -30.47 34.33
N GLY A 339 8.54 -29.32 33.67
CA GLY A 339 9.77 -28.54 33.55
C GLY A 339 10.76 -29.07 32.49
N VAL A 340 10.43 -30.18 31.83
CA VAL A 340 11.20 -30.70 30.69
C VAL A 340 11.03 -29.75 29.52
N SER A 341 12.15 -29.30 28.95
CA SER A 341 12.15 -28.32 27.87
C SER A 341 13.05 -28.76 26.73
N GLY A 342 12.82 -28.21 25.55
CA GLY A 342 13.59 -28.58 24.37
C GLY A 342 13.26 -27.74 23.15
N TYR A 343 14.07 -27.92 22.11
CA TYR A 343 13.86 -27.30 20.80
C TYR A 343 13.10 -28.25 19.88
N MET A 344 12.27 -27.67 19.01
CA MET A 344 11.67 -28.42 17.90
C MET A 344 12.75 -28.69 16.84
N ASP A 345 13.01 -29.97 16.58
CA ASP A 345 13.85 -30.39 15.46
C ASP A 345 13.03 -30.61 14.18
N THR A 346 13.73 -30.63 13.04
CA THR A 346 13.09 -30.89 11.74
C THR A 346 12.52 -32.30 11.69
N CYS A 347 11.32 -32.44 11.12
CA CYS A 347 10.69 -33.74 10.85
C CYS A 347 11.61 -34.61 9.98
N ASP A 348 11.59 -35.93 10.16
CA ASP A 348 12.44 -36.87 9.42
C ASP A 348 12.23 -36.82 7.90
N LEU A 349 11.04 -36.41 7.44
CA LEU A 349 10.76 -36.13 6.03
C LEU A 349 11.50 -34.89 5.53
N CYS A 350 11.58 -33.83 6.35
CA CYS A 350 12.31 -32.61 6.03
C CYS A 350 13.84 -32.76 6.14
N LYS A 351 14.34 -33.71 6.95
CA LYS A 351 15.78 -34.01 7.03
C LYS A 351 16.35 -34.51 5.70
N LYS A 352 15.53 -35.10 4.83
CA LYS A 352 15.96 -35.60 3.51
C LYS A 352 16.10 -34.52 2.44
N ASP A 353 15.44 -33.37 2.61
CA ASP A 353 15.41 -32.27 1.62
C ASP A 353 16.42 -31.13 1.91
N LEU A 354 17.16 -31.21 3.03
CA LEU A 354 18.07 -30.14 3.49
C LEU A 354 19.55 -30.56 3.34
N CYS A 355 20.18 -30.13 2.25
CA CYS A 355 21.66 -30.06 2.14
C CYS A 355 22.24 -28.79 2.81
N VAL A 356 21.56 -28.15 3.76
CA VAL A 356 22.00 -26.87 4.35
C VAL A 356 22.41 -27.08 5.81
N LEU A 357 23.73 -27.05 6.03
CA LEU A 357 24.47 -26.72 7.25
C LEU A 357 23.69 -26.97 8.56
N MET A 358 23.93 -28.13 9.16
CA MET A 358 23.73 -28.33 10.59
C MET A 358 24.76 -27.48 11.35
N ASP A 359 24.53 -26.17 11.43
CA ASP A 359 25.24 -25.37 12.43
C ASP A 359 24.80 -25.85 13.82
N GLU A 360 25.77 -26.02 14.71
CA GLU A 360 25.54 -26.33 16.12
C GLU A 360 24.64 -25.23 16.72
N TRP A 361 23.38 -25.54 16.99
CA TRP A 361 22.45 -24.59 17.58
C TRP A 361 22.83 -24.34 19.03
N GLN A 362 23.34 -23.15 19.31
CA GLN A 362 23.57 -22.68 20.67
C GLN A 362 22.30 -22.07 21.25
N GLU A 363 22.20 -22.05 22.58
CA GLU A 363 21.03 -21.52 23.28
C GLU A 363 20.75 -20.07 22.85
N GLY A 364 19.59 -19.88 22.21
CA GLY A 364 19.23 -18.62 21.56
C GLY A 364 18.55 -17.63 22.50
N GLN A 365 18.56 -16.35 22.15
CA GLN A 365 17.87 -15.31 22.89
C GLN A 365 16.35 -15.44 22.71
N LEU A 366 15.60 -15.31 23.80
CA LEU A 366 14.13 -15.30 23.78
C LEU A 366 13.61 -14.13 22.94
N VAL A 367 12.66 -14.43 22.06
CA VAL A 367 11.95 -13.47 21.20
C VAL A 367 10.50 -13.36 21.70
N ASP A 368 10.20 -12.25 22.37
CA ASP A 368 8.84 -11.88 22.76
C ASP A 368 8.01 -11.41 21.55
N ALA A 369 6.72 -11.12 21.74
CA ALA A 369 5.84 -10.71 20.64
C ALA A 369 6.33 -9.42 19.96
N LYS A 370 6.89 -8.49 20.74
CA LYS A 370 7.47 -7.24 20.22
C LYS A 370 8.74 -7.50 19.39
N GLY A 371 9.66 -8.32 19.88
CA GLY A 371 10.89 -8.74 19.21
C GLY A 371 10.60 -9.51 17.92
N MET A 372 9.55 -10.33 17.90
CA MET A 372 9.08 -11.00 16.70
C MET A 372 8.64 -9.98 15.64
N CYS A 373 7.81 -9.00 16.02
CA CYS A 373 7.38 -7.93 15.11
C CYS A 373 8.57 -7.14 14.57
N GLN A 374 9.50 -6.78 15.46
CA GLN A 374 10.73 -6.08 15.11
C GLN A 374 11.54 -6.87 14.06
N ALA A 375 11.82 -8.14 14.29
CA ALA A 375 12.65 -8.94 13.40
C ALA A 375 12.01 -9.16 12.02
N ILE A 376 10.69 -9.33 11.98
CA ILE A 376 9.95 -9.43 10.71
C ILE A 376 10.02 -8.11 9.94
N LEU A 377 9.77 -6.97 10.60
CA LEU A 377 9.87 -5.64 9.98
C LEU A 377 11.31 -5.33 9.52
N GLN A 378 12.32 -5.70 10.31
CA GLN A 378 13.73 -5.58 9.93
C GLN A 378 14.04 -6.39 8.67
N GLN A 379 13.52 -7.62 8.56
CA GLN A 379 13.71 -8.46 7.39
C GLN A 379 13.02 -7.86 6.15
N VAL A 380 11.79 -7.34 6.29
CA VAL A 380 11.10 -6.67 5.18
C VAL A 380 11.85 -5.41 4.72
N VAL A 381 12.33 -4.60 5.66
CA VAL A 381 13.16 -3.42 5.37
C VAL A 381 14.43 -3.84 4.63
N PHE A 382 15.16 -4.83 5.14
CA PHE A 382 16.38 -5.35 4.54
C PHE A 382 16.16 -5.88 3.11
N LEU A 383 15.07 -6.60 2.87
CA LEU A 383 14.75 -7.11 1.54
C LEU A 383 14.33 -6.01 0.57
N THR A 384 13.56 -5.04 1.04
CA THR A 384 13.19 -3.88 0.22
C THR A 384 14.45 -3.08 -0.15
N GLU A 385 15.36 -2.93 0.81
CA GLU A 385 16.69 -2.36 0.60
C GLU A 385 17.52 -3.16 -0.43
N CYS A 386 17.58 -4.49 -0.32
CA CYS A 386 18.25 -5.36 -1.30
C CYS A 386 17.61 -5.30 -2.69
N TRP A 387 16.29 -5.19 -2.77
CA TRP A 387 15.56 -5.07 -4.03
C TRP A 387 15.91 -3.77 -4.76
N LEU A 388 15.91 -2.65 -4.02
CA LEU A 388 16.39 -1.36 -4.52
C LEU A 388 17.87 -1.42 -4.95
N LYS A 389 18.72 -2.21 -4.27
CA LYS A 389 20.12 -2.43 -4.68
C LYS A 389 20.23 -3.27 -5.96
N ARG A 390 19.36 -4.26 -6.19
CA ARG A 390 19.46 -5.19 -7.33
C ARG A 390 19.07 -4.52 -8.65
N GLU A 391 18.02 -3.69 -8.67
CA GLU A 391 17.68 -2.89 -9.85
C GLU A 391 18.81 -1.96 -10.29
N ARG A 392 19.70 -1.65 -9.35
CA ARG A 392 20.87 -0.80 -9.54
C ARG A 392 22.11 -1.57 -10.02
N TRP A 393 22.16 -2.90 -9.95
CA TRP A 393 23.29 -3.67 -10.50
C TRP A 393 23.32 -3.66 -12.04
N HIS A 394 22.19 -3.34 -12.67
CA HIS A 394 22.13 -3.04 -14.10
C HIS A 394 22.52 -1.58 -14.42
N ALA A 395 22.86 -0.75 -13.41
CA ALA A 395 23.01 0.71 -13.51
C ALA A 395 24.41 1.30 -13.22
N GLY A 396 25.48 0.49 -13.21
CA GLY A 396 26.87 0.94 -13.50
C GLY A 396 27.58 1.98 -12.62
N GLU A 397 26.99 2.60 -11.58
CA GLU A 397 27.62 3.69 -10.81
C GLU A 397 27.33 3.69 -9.27
N PRO A 398 28.15 4.38 -8.43
CA PRO A 398 28.50 3.96 -7.06
C PRO A 398 27.39 4.08 -6.02
N VAL A 399 27.44 3.18 -5.03
CA VAL A 399 26.35 2.68 -4.20
C VAL A 399 25.56 3.79 -3.44
N LEU A 400 24.29 4.03 -3.82
CA LEU A 400 23.22 4.77 -3.12
C LEU A 400 23.00 4.29 -1.68
N TYR A 401 23.54 3.13 -1.36
CA TYR A 401 23.54 2.55 -0.03
C TYR A 401 24.78 2.93 0.79
N ASP A 402 25.92 3.16 0.14
CA ASP A 402 27.07 3.76 0.81
C ASP A 402 26.70 5.19 1.22
N LEU A 403 25.79 5.87 0.52
CA LEU A 403 25.20 7.19 0.84
C LEU A 403 24.36 7.26 2.15
N LEU A 404 24.26 6.14 2.87
CA LEU A 404 23.66 6.05 4.21
C LEU A 404 24.71 5.89 5.32
N ASP A 405 25.99 5.83 4.96
CA ASP A 405 27.13 5.74 5.88
C ASP A 405 27.78 7.11 6.11
N GLU A 406 28.38 7.35 7.29
CA GLU A 406 29.00 8.64 7.59
C GLU A 406 30.16 8.99 6.64
N GLU A 407 30.80 8.00 6.00
CA GLU A 407 31.96 8.20 5.13
C GLU A 407 31.62 8.79 3.75
N THR A 408 30.37 8.67 3.27
CA THR A 408 29.95 9.10 1.92
C THR A 408 29.34 10.49 1.84
N TYR A 409 29.23 11.22 2.95
CA TYR A 409 28.87 12.65 2.94
C TYR A 409 29.83 13.51 2.07
N ASN A 410 30.97 12.95 1.67
CA ASN A 410 31.97 13.56 0.81
C ASN A 410 31.73 13.35 -0.70
N GLN A 411 30.79 12.50 -1.13
CA GLN A 411 30.51 12.31 -2.56
C GLN A 411 29.77 13.52 -3.19
N PRO A 412 30.04 13.84 -4.47
CA PRO A 412 29.33 14.90 -5.19
C PRO A 412 27.81 14.64 -5.26
N ILE A 413 27.03 15.61 -4.79
CA ILE A 413 25.56 15.61 -4.81
C ILE A 413 24.95 15.34 -6.19
N ARG A 414 25.67 15.64 -7.28
CA ARG A 414 25.21 15.34 -8.64
C ARG A 414 25.05 13.84 -8.89
N LEU A 415 25.97 13.00 -8.39
CA LEU A 415 25.93 11.53 -8.55
C LEU A 415 24.77 10.90 -7.76
N LEU A 416 24.53 11.42 -6.56
CA LEU A 416 23.36 11.13 -5.73
C LEU A 416 22.04 11.35 -6.49
N PHE A 417 21.99 12.44 -7.25
CA PHE A 417 20.79 12.89 -7.93
C PHE A 417 20.55 12.19 -9.28
N THR A 418 21.59 11.88 -10.06
CA THR A 418 21.47 11.03 -11.25
C THR A 418 21.03 9.62 -10.88
N ALA A 419 21.63 9.00 -9.86
CA ALA A 419 21.17 7.70 -9.39
C ALA A 419 19.70 7.72 -8.92
N TRP A 420 19.25 8.83 -8.34
CA TRP A 420 17.88 9.01 -7.86
C TRP A 420 16.84 9.17 -8.99
N GLN A 421 17.24 9.68 -10.17
CA GLN A 421 16.35 9.80 -11.34
C GLN A 421 15.81 8.44 -11.83
N HIS A 422 16.54 7.36 -11.57
CA HIS A 422 16.22 6.02 -12.06
C HIS A 422 15.58 5.12 -11.00
N VAL A 423 15.37 5.62 -9.77
CA VAL A 423 14.70 4.83 -8.72
C VAL A 423 13.20 4.96 -8.84
N GLU A 424 12.49 3.83 -8.80
CA GLU A 424 11.04 3.85 -8.74
C GLU A 424 10.56 4.41 -7.39
N HIS A 425 10.14 5.67 -7.44
CA HIS A 425 9.76 6.52 -6.32
C HIS A 425 8.72 5.90 -5.37
N TRP A 426 7.80 5.09 -5.90
CA TRP A 426 6.81 4.37 -5.09
C TRP A 426 7.47 3.29 -4.21
N LYS A 427 8.55 2.64 -4.67
CA LYS A 427 9.34 1.66 -3.88
C LYS A 427 10.04 2.34 -2.71
N MET A 428 10.57 3.55 -2.93
CA MET A 428 11.18 4.36 -1.87
C MET A 428 10.13 4.84 -0.86
N SER A 429 8.94 5.25 -1.32
CA SER A 429 7.81 5.58 -0.43
C SER A 429 7.40 4.36 0.42
N ARG A 430 7.40 3.17 -0.18
CA ARG A 430 7.14 1.89 0.50
C ARG A 430 8.21 1.54 1.54
N LEU A 431 9.50 1.70 1.21
CA LEU A 431 10.59 1.55 2.16
C LEU A 431 10.45 2.54 3.33
N TYR A 432 10.19 3.81 3.05
CA TYR A 432 9.96 4.83 4.08
C TYR A 432 8.80 4.46 5.01
N HIS A 433 7.71 3.94 4.45
CA HIS A 433 6.58 3.42 5.23
C HIS A 433 7.01 2.28 6.15
N TYR A 434 7.70 1.25 5.64
CA TYR A 434 8.19 0.13 6.45
C TYR A 434 9.17 0.55 7.53
N MET A 435 10.06 1.49 7.22
CA MET A 435 10.99 2.05 8.20
C MET A 435 10.27 2.79 9.32
N ASN A 436 9.18 3.53 9.03
CA ASN A 436 8.37 4.15 10.07
C ASN A 436 7.69 3.10 10.96
N GLN A 437 7.19 2.00 10.40
CA GLN A 437 6.67 0.88 11.20
C GLN A 437 7.76 0.27 12.09
N LEU A 438 8.96 0.07 11.55
CA LEU A 438 10.11 -0.45 12.30
C LEU A 438 10.53 0.52 13.42
N LEU A 439 10.52 1.83 13.18
CA LEU A 439 10.87 2.84 14.17
C LEU A 439 9.90 2.81 15.36
N ARG A 440 8.61 2.57 15.13
CA ARG A 440 7.60 2.46 16.20
C ARG A 440 7.92 1.32 17.18
N VAL A 441 8.44 0.21 16.68
CA VAL A 441 8.76 -0.96 17.51
C VAL A 441 10.13 -0.82 18.18
N THR A 442 11.14 -0.36 17.43
CA THR A 442 12.54 -0.34 17.90
C THR A 442 12.93 0.91 18.69
N GLY A 443 12.38 2.07 18.35
CA GLY A 443 12.87 3.37 18.85
C GLY A 443 14.33 3.68 18.48
N SER A 444 14.95 2.93 17.55
CA SER A 444 16.39 2.99 17.29
C SER A 444 16.81 4.31 16.62
N LYS A 445 17.85 4.96 17.16
CA LYS A 445 18.48 6.15 16.56
C LYS A 445 19.00 5.88 15.15
N HIS A 446 19.51 4.67 14.89
CA HIS A 446 19.96 4.25 13.56
C HIS A 446 18.82 4.25 12.53
N THR A 447 17.68 3.68 12.91
CA THR A 447 16.46 3.67 12.07
C THR A 447 15.99 5.10 11.82
N GLN A 448 16.05 5.97 12.84
CA GLN A 448 15.71 7.37 12.72
C GLN A 448 16.65 8.14 11.76
N GLY A 449 17.95 7.80 11.78
CA GLY A 449 18.96 8.31 10.84
C GLY A 449 18.64 7.90 9.41
N LYS A 450 18.37 6.61 9.16
CA LYS A 450 17.96 6.13 7.83
C LYS A 450 16.65 6.76 7.34
N ILE A 451 15.66 6.94 8.20
CA ILE A 451 14.41 7.67 7.86
C ILE A 451 14.71 9.12 7.48
N LEU A 452 15.66 9.78 8.15
CA LEU A 452 16.09 11.13 7.79
C LEU A 452 16.68 11.14 6.37
N HIS A 453 17.56 10.18 6.04
CA HIS A 453 18.12 10.04 4.70
C HIS A 453 17.05 9.77 3.65
N LEU A 454 16.13 8.84 3.92
CA LEU A 454 14.98 8.60 3.05
C LEU A 454 14.09 9.85 2.93
N SER A 455 13.95 10.65 3.98
CA SER A 455 13.18 11.91 3.90
C SER A 455 13.87 12.94 3.01
N ILE A 456 15.21 12.97 3.02
CA ILE A 456 16.03 13.81 2.16
C ILE A 456 15.92 13.35 0.71
N LEU A 457 16.04 12.04 0.46
CA LEU A 457 15.89 11.43 -0.86
C LEU A 457 14.46 11.59 -1.39
N LEU A 458 13.44 11.31 -0.56
CA LEU A 458 12.02 11.51 -0.91
C LEU A 458 11.61 12.99 -0.92
N ARG A 459 12.55 13.90 -0.64
CA ARG A 459 12.37 15.35 -0.66
C ARG A 459 11.17 15.85 0.15
N ILE A 460 10.80 15.13 1.22
CA ILE A 460 9.85 15.62 2.22
C ILE A 460 10.60 16.45 3.26
N ASN A 461 10.66 17.76 3.02
CA ASN A 461 11.09 18.72 4.03
C ASN A 461 10.00 18.97 5.07
N SER A 462 9.87 18.01 5.98
CA SER A 462 9.36 18.37 7.30
C SER A 462 10.34 19.39 7.93
N LYS A 463 9.82 20.33 8.71
CA LYS A 463 10.63 21.28 9.51
C LYS A 463 11.65 20.51 10.36
N LEU A 464 11.30 19.29 10.75
CA LEU A 464 12.16 18.34 11.44
C LEU A 464 13.37 17.90 10.60
N THR A 465 13.20 17.59 9.32
CA THR A 465 14.30 17.23 8.40
C THR A 465 15.32 18.36 8.30
N LEU A 466 14.84 19.60 8.09
CA LEU A 466 15.70 20.78 8.01
C LEU A 466 16.38 21.09 9.35
N VAL A 467 15.65 20.99 10.47
CA VAL A 467 16.20 21.20 11.82
C VAL A 467 17.28 20.16 12.13
N LYS A 468 17.04 18.87 11.86
CA LYS A 468 18.00 17.80 12.09
C LYS A 468 19.26 17.96 11.24
N LEU A 469 19.12 18.31 9.97
CA LEU A 469 20.26 18.60 9.11
C LEU A 469 21.04 19.85 9.53
N LEU A 470 20.35 20.89 10.01
CA LEU A 470 21.00 22.08 10.56
C LEU A 470 21.74 21.77 11.86
N GLN A 471 21.18 20.94 12.73
CA GLN A 471 21.84 20.46 13.95
C GLN A 471 23.07 19.61 13.62
N PHE A 472 22.95 18.68 12.67
CA PHE A 472 24.05 17.86 12.19
C PHE A 472 25.15 18.71 11.51
N ARG A 473 24.77 19.72 10.72
CA ARG A 473 25.73 20.69 10.17
C ARG A 473 26.48 21.42 11.29
N ARG A 474 25.79 21.80 12.37
CA ARG A 474 26.39 22.51 13.52
C ARG A 474 27.38 21.62 14.27
N SER A 475 27.15 20.31 14.34
CA SER A 475 28.09 19.38 14.99
C SER A 475 29.38 19.16 14.19
N MET A 476 29.38 19.38 12.87
CA MET A 476 30.55 19.13 12.02
C MET A 476 31.63 20.23 12.03
N GLY A 477 31.40 21.39 12.67
CA GLY A 477 32.36 22.51 12.71
C GLY A 477 32.56 23.19 11.34
N GLN A 478 33.22 22.51 10.38
CA GLN A 478 33.38 22.93 8.99
C GLN A 478 32.69 21.95 8.01
N PRO A 479 31.44 22.23 7.61
CA PRO A 479 30.72 21.36 6.69
C PRO A 479 31.24 21.50 5.24
N PRO A 480 31.34 20.40 4.47
CA PRO A 480 31.74 20.44 3.06
C PRO A 480 30.76 21.27 2.20
N ASN A 481 31.23 21.77 1.05
CA ASN A 481 30.42 22.61 0.14
C ASN A 481 29.15 21.91 -0.34
N THR A 482 29.24 20.60 -0.56
CA THR A 482 28.10 19.72 -0.87
C THR A 482 26.99 19.88 0.16
N MET A 483 27.27 19.77 1.46
CA MET A 483 26.26 19.93 2.51
C MET A 483 25.59 21.31 2.51
N ARG A 484 26.31 22.39 2.16
CA ARG A 484 25.71 23.73 2.01
C ARG A 484 24.75 23.80 0.82
N ASP A 485 25.12 23.19 -0.31
CA ASP A 485 24.28 23.18 -1.51
C ASP A 485 23.05 22.28 -1.34
N LEU A 486 23.19 21.14 -0.62
CA LEU A 486 22.07 20.30 -0.20
C LEU A 486 21.06 21.10 0.64
N LEU A 487 21.54 21.84 1.64
CA LEU A 487 20.70 22.66 2.49
C LEU A 487 19.98 23.77 1.72
N ARG A 488 20.65 24.43 0.76
CA ARG A 488 19.99 25.42 -0.11
C ARG A 488 18.93 24.78 -0.99
N MET A 489 19.22 23.62 -1.57
CA MET A 489 18.27 22.89 -2.40
C MET A 489 17.07 22.41 -1.60
N LEU A 490 17.30 21.80 -0.43
CA LEU A 490 16.23 21.38 0.48
C LEU A 490 15.40 22.59 0.94
N ALA A 491 16.02 23.69 1.34
CA ALA A 491 15.28 24.92 1.69
C ALA A 491 14.42 25.44 0.52
N SER A 492 14.91 25.30 -0.72
CA SER A 492 14.19 25.64 -1.95
C SER A 492 12.97 24.73 -2.16
N VAL A 493 13.14 23.41 -2.05
CA VAL A 493 12.07 22.40 -2.15
C VAL A 493 11.03 22.59 -1.04
N ASP A 494 11.47 22.83 0.20
CA ASP A 494 10.61 23.10 1.35
C ASP A 494 9.77 24.37 1.17
N LYS A 495 10.38 25.43 0.63
CA LYS A 495 9.67 26.66 0.26
C LYS A 495 8.59 26.37 -0.78
N ARG A 496 8.91 25.62 -1.85
CA ARG A 496 7.94 25.23 -2.89
C ARG A 496 6.80 24.39 -2.34
N ALA A 497 7.11 23.41 -1.50
CA ALA A 497 6.10 22.56 -0.87
C ALA A 497 5.16 23.37 0.04
N ARG A 498 5.68 24.33 0.82
CA ARG A 498 4.85 25.25 1.60
C ARG A 498 3.91 26.06 0.72
N THR A 499 4.39 26.59 -0.40
CA THR A 499 3.56 27.33 -1.34
C THR A 499 2.41 26.46 -1.87
N ARG A 500 2.70 25.22 -2.27
CA ARG A 500 1.68 24.27 -2.75
C ARG A 500 0.68 23.86 -1.66
N VAL A 501 1.16 23.61 -0.44
CA VAL A 501 0.28 23.36 0.72
C VAL A 501 -0.63 24.57 0.99
N MET A 502 -0.12 25.79 0.83
CA MET A 502 -0.91 27.02 1.00
C MET A 502 -1.94 27.20 -0.12
N GLU A 503 -1.58 26.91 -1.37
CA GLU A 503 -2.50 26.88 -2.50
C GLU A 503 -3.62 25.87 -2.26
N LEU A 504 -3.28 24.64 -1.86
CA LEU A 504 -4.25 23.63 -1.48
C LEU A 504 -5.16 24.13 -0.35
N LYS A 505 -4.59 24.69 0.73
CA LYS A 505 -5.38 25.25 1.84
C LYS A 505 -6.38 26.30 1.36
N THR A 506 -5.96 27.14 0.41
CA THR A 506 -6.83 28.15 -0.21
C THR A 506 -7.97 27.48 -0.98
N LEU A 507 -7.68 26.48 -1.82
CA LEU A 507 -8.68 25.72 -2.58
C LEU A 507 -9.69 24.98 -1.68
N LEU A 508 -9.21 24.40 -0.56
CA LEU A 508 -10.06 23.73 0.42
C LEU A 508 -11.01 24.71 1.13
N SER A 509 -10.58 25.97 1.31
CA SER A 509 -11.35 27.01 2.00
C SER A 509 -12.37 27.69 1.07
N SER A 510 -11.98 28.00 -0.17
CA SER A 510 -12.82 28.70 -1.15
C SER A 510 -13.81 27.80 -1.90
N GLY A 511 -13.61 26.48 -1.83
CA GLY A 511 -14.25 25.52 -2.72
C GLY A 511 -13.63 25.51 -4.13
N LEU A 512 -13.76 24.39 -4.84
CA LEU A 512 -13.43 24.31 -6.27
C LEU A 512 -14.60 24.87 -7.08
N PRO A 513 -14.35 25.74 -8.09
CA PRO A 513 -15.39 26.06 -9.06
C PRO A 513 -15.82 24.78 -9.81
N SER A 514 -17.06 24.77 -10.30
CA SER A 514 -17.69 23.63 -10.98
C SER A 514 -16.77 22.98 -12.03
N HIS A 515 -16.87 21.66 -12.18
CA HIS A 515 -16.01 20.79 -13.01
C HIS A 515 -15.72 21.30 -14.45
N SER A 516 -16.50 22.23 -14.98
CA SER A 516 -16.37 22.82 -16.30
C SER A 516 -15.33 23.95 -16.43
N SER A 517 -14.78 24.51 -15.34
CA SER A 517 -13.80 25.63 -15.41
C SER A 517 -12.42 25.23 -14.88
N LEU A 518 -11.98 24.02 -15.18
CA LEU A 518 -10.62 23.52 -14.89
C LEU A 518 -9.59 24.25 -15.76
N ASN A 519 -9.34 25.54 -15.51
CA ASN A 519 -8.24 26.26 -16.14
C ASN A 519 -6.93 25.96 -15.39
N PRO A 520 -5.99 25.19 -15.96
CA PRO A 520 -4.71 24.86 -15.31
C PRO A 520 -3.84 26.11 -15.08
N LEU A 521 -4.11 27.21 -15.78
CA LEU A 521 -3.43 28.50 -15.61
C LEU A 521 -3.86 29.26 -14.34
N ALA A 522 -4.94 28.84 -13.67
CA ALA A 522 -5.39 29.49 -12.44
C ALA A 522 -4.51 29.15 -11.21
N SER A 523 -3.52 28.26 -11.34
CA SER A 523 -2.41 28.20 -10.38
C SER A 523 -1.43 29.34 -10.70
N VAL A 524 -1.25 30.27 -9.77
CA VAL A 524 -0.44 31.49 -9.96
C VAL A 524 0.98 31.15 -10.47
N PRO A 525 1.50 31.85 -11.50
CA PRO A 525 2.87 31.66 -11.98
C PRO A 525 3.92 31.98 -10.92
N TRP A 526 5.07 31.31 -11.01
CA TRP A 526 6.19 31.46 -10.08
C TRP A 526 6.86 32.85 -10.18
N PRO A 527 7.23 33.51 -9.06
CA PRO A 527 7.83 34.85 -9.10
C PRO A 527 9.30 34.91 -9.54
N HIS A 528 10.00 33.78 -9.69
CA HIS A 528 11.45 33.76 -9.93
C HIS A 528 11.80 32.70 -10.99
N GLY A 529 11.82 33.12 -12.26
CA GLY A 529 12.07 32.29 -13.43
C GLY A 529 13.43 31.60 -13.46
N TRP A 530 13.43 30.30 -13.16
CA TRP A 530 14.29 29.31 -13.83
C TRP A 530 13.53 28.77 -15.06
N PRO A 531 14.20 28.23 -16.11
CA PRO A 531 13.59 27.96 -17.42
C PRO A 531 12.68 26.71 -17.32
N GLY A 532 11.48 26.94 -16.83
CA GLY A 532 10.39 25.99 -16.65
C GLY A 532 9.14 26.72 -16.13
N GLY A 533 9.08 28.03 -16.37
CA GLY A 533 7.94 28.87 -16.07
C GLY A 533 6.87 28.66 -17.13
N GLU A 534 5.65 28.39 -16.67
CA GLU A 534 4.46 27.93 -17.41
C GLU A 534 4.44 26.42 -17.70
N MET A 535 3.25 25.80 -17.59
CA MET A 535 3.02 24.47 -18.15
C MET A 535 3.25 24.57 -19.65
N VAL A 536 4.43 24.17 -20.11
CA VAL A 536 4.77 24.18 -21.53
C VAL A 536 4.00 23.04 -22.18
N GLN A 537 3.09 23.39 -23.08
CA GLN A 537 2.41 22.38 -23.88
C GLN A 537 3.42 21.71 -24.80
N LYS A 538 3.54 20.39 -24.75
CA LYS A 538 4.32 19.62 -25.71
C LYS A 538 3.48 19.47 -26.97
N ARG A 539 3.82 20.24 -28.01
CA ARG A 539 3.09 20.24 -29.29
C ARG A 539 3.80 19.36 -30.31
N ARG A 540 3.03 18.63 -31.09
CA ARG A 540 3.54 17.78 -32.18
C ARG A 540 3.83 18.59 -33.44
N VAL A 541 3.20 19.75 -33.59
CA VAL A 541 3.47 20.69 -34.69
C VAL A 541 4.87 21.32 -34.61
N ASP A 542 5.57 21.19 -33.48
CA ASP A 542 6.93 21.67 -33.34
C ASP A 542 7.88 20.87 -34.25
N ARG A 543 8.80 21.58 -34.92
CA ARG A 543 9.74 20.98 -35.89
C ARG A 543 10.60 19.84 -35.34
N LYS A 544 10.70 19.69 -34.03
CA LYS A 544 11.44 18.60 -33.38
C LYS A 544 10.55 17.38 -33.09
N SER A 545 9.23 17.55 -32.96
CA SER A 545 8.31 16.54 -32.45
C SER A 545 7.52 15.79 -33.53
N TRP A 546 7.71 16.13 -34.81
CA TRP A 546 6.94 15.56 -35.93
C TRP A 546 7.10 14.04 -36.11
N GLN A 547 8.17 13.45 -35.56
CA GLN A 547 8.45 12.01 -35.64
C GLN A 547 7.78 11.19 -34.53
N VAL A 548 7.18 11.84 -33.53
CA VAL A 548 6.52 11.17 -32.40
C VAL A 548 5.26 10.48 -32.91
N GLN A 549 5.23 9.15 -32.83
CA GLN A 549 4.14 8.31 -33.34
C GLN A 549 3.02 8.06 -32.34
N PHE A 550 3.36 7.80 -31.07
CA PHE A 550 2.38 7.36 -30.07
C PHE A 550 1.92 8.51 -29.19
N ALA A 551 0.65 8.49 -28.80
CA ALA A 551 0.06 9.49 -27.91
C ALA A 551 0.06 9.07 -26.44
N VAL A 552 0.12 10.07 -25.55
CA VAL A 552 -0.06 9.90 -24.11
C VAL A 552 -1.42 9.25 -23.85
N GLY A 553 -1.44 8.15 -23.12
CA GLY A 553 -2.62 7.33 -22.84
C GLY A 553 -2.80 6.14 -23.78
N GLU A 554 -2.02 6.01 -24.85
CA GLU A 554 -2.04 4.79 -25.67
C GLU A 554 -1.45 3.59 -24.95
N VAL A 555 -2.10 2.43 -25.14
CA VAL A 555 -1.61 1.14 -24.67
C VAL A 555 -0.84 0.45 -25.79
N LEU A 556 0.42 0.14 -25.51
CA LEU A 556 1.40 -0.39 -26.44
C LEU A 556 2.00 -1.69 -25.89
N GLU A 557 2.65 -2.47 -26.76
CA GLU A 557 3.49 -3.59 -26.37
C GLU A 557 4.97 -3.21 -26.50
N GLN A 558 5.75 -3.52 -25.47
CA GLN A 558 7.21 -3.43 -25.53
C GLN A 558 7.76 -4.62 -26.32
N ARG A 559 8.93 -4.46 -26.93
CA ARG A 559 9.81 -5.54 -27.39
C ARG A 559 10.06 -6.55 -26.25
N GLY A 560 9.29 -7.64 -26.25
CA GLY A 560 9.23 -8.60 -25.14
C GLY A 560 7.80 -9.10 -24.83
N GLY A 561 6.76 -8.36 -25.28
CA GLY A 561 5.35 -8.76 -25.19
C GLY A 561 4.58 -8.13 -24.03
N ASP A 562 5.23 -7.41 -23.12
CA ASP A 562 4.57 -6.77 -21.99
C ASP A 562 3.79 -5.51 -22.43
N LEU A 563 2.58 -5.35 -21.89
CA LEU A 563 1.75 -4.17 -22.10
C LEU A 563 2.26 -2.97 -21.28
N CYS A 564 2.23 -1.79 -21.89
CA CYS A 564 2.59 -0.54 -21.26
C CYS A 564 1.70 0.62 -21.74
N VAL A 565 1.57 1.69 -20.94
CA VAL A 565 0.86 2.92 -21.32
C VAL A 565 1.82 4.09 -21.34
N VAL A 566 1.78 4.88 -22.41
CA VAL A 566 2.58 6.10 -22.57
C VAL A 566 2.04 7.19 -21.66
N TYR A 567 2.90 7.80 -20.83
CA TYR A 567 2.52 8.94 -19.98
C TYR A 567 3.34 10.22 -20.23
N ASP A 568 4.38 10.13 -21.06
CA ASP A 568 5.22 11.25 -21.53
C ASP A 568 6.00 10.80 -22.79
N TRP A 569 6.45 11.76 -23.59
CA TRP A 569 7.36 11.54 -24.73
C TRP A 569 8.36 12.69 -24.87
N ASP A 570 9.58 12.36 -25.26
CA ASP A 570 10.62 13.32 -25.64
C ASP A 570 10.93 13.14 -27.13
N SER A 571 11.08 14.26 -27.85
CA SER A 571 11.27 14.24 -29.31
C SER A 571 12.60 13.63 -29.76
N MET A 572 13.55 13.57 -28.84
CA MET A 572 14.87 12.93 -28.97
C MET A 572 15.30 12.45 -27.57
N CYS A 573 16.31 11.60 -27.49
CA CYS A 573 16.82 11.14 -26.20
C CYS A 573 17.34 12.32 -25.35
N VAL A 574 16.89 12.40 -24.10
CA VAL A 574 17.40 13.36 -23.10
C VAL A 574 18.33 12.72 -22.07
N GLU A 575 18.52 11.40 -22.13
CA GLU A 575 19.39 10.63 -21.23
C GLU A 575 20.78 10.42 -21.84
N SER A 576 21.80 10.19 -21.00
CA SER A 576 23.16 9.91 -21.46
C SER A 576 23.30 8.52 -22.07
N GLU A 577 24.32 8.30 -22.92
CA GLU A 577 24.61 6.98 -23.50
C GLU A 577 24.81 5.91 -22.43
N ASP A 578 25.55 6.23 -21.36
CA ASP A 578 25.71 5.33 -20.22
C ASP A 578 24.35 4.94 -19.65
N THR A 579 23.47 5.90 -19.42
CA THR A 579 22.13 5.68 -18.88
C THR A 579 21.29 4.76 -19.78
N LEU A 580 21.38 4.91 -21.10
CA LEU A 580 20.69 4.03 -22.06
C LEU A 580 21.19 2.59 -21.99
N VAL A 581 22.51 2.40 -21.85
CA VAL A 581 23.10 1.06 -21.64
C VAL A 581 22.51 0.38 -20.41
N LEU A 582 22.38 1.15 -19.33
CA LEU A 582 21.86 0.67 -18.06
C LEU A 582 20.37 0.33 -18.10
N MET A 583 19.59 1.07 -18.88
CA MET A 583 18.17 0.80 -19.11
C MET A 583 17.93 -0.40 -20.05
N GLY A 584 18.99 -0.97 -20.63
CA GLY A 584 18.90 -2.04 -21.63
C GLY A 584 18.53 -1.53 -23.03
N GLU A 585 18.50 -0.22 -23.24
CA GLU A 585 18.23 0.44 -24.53
C GLU A 585 19.54 0.58 -25.32
N THR A 586 20.11 -0.55 -25.72
CA THR A 586 21.37 -0.63 -26.49
C THR A 586 21.15 -1.11 -27.91
N GLY A 587 22.07 -0.76 -28.82
CA GLY A 587 22.02 -1.23 -30.21
C GLY A 587 20.83 -0.67 -31.00
N LEU A 588 20.41 0.56 -30.67
CA LEU A 588 19.30 1.27 -31.31
C LEU A 588 19.59 1.52 -32.79
N ALA A 589 18.74 1.03 -33.69
CA ALA A 589 18.97 1.12 -35.14
C ALA A 589 18.81 2.55 -35.66
N TYR A 590 17.96 3.34 -35.01
CA TYR A 590 17.72 4.75 -35.34
C TYR A 590 18.47 5.74 -34.42
N GLY A 591 19.36 5.24 -33.55
CA GLY A 591 20.17 6.06 -32.65
C GLY A 591 19.34 6.83 -31.61
N THR A 592 19.94 7.88 -31.04
CA THR A 592 19.35 8.70 -29.95
C THR A 592 18.54 9.90 -30.45
N ASP A 593 18.56 10.19 -31.75
CA ASP A 593 17.78 11.29 -32.37
C ASP A 593 16.32 10.93 -32.62
N GLN A 594 15.92 9.67 -32.46
CA GLN A 594 14.53 9.23 -32.52
C GLN A 594 13.75 9.63 -31.26
N PRO A 595 12.40 9.65 -31.30
CA PRO A 595 11.59 9.86 -30.10
C PRO A 595 11.76 8.77 -29.05
N PHE A 596 11.63 9.17 -27.79
CA PHE A 596 11.62 8.27 -26.63
C PHE A 596 10.35 8.50 -25.81
N TYR A 597 9.93 7.45 -25.10
CA TYR A 597 8.67 7.43 -24.37
C TYR A 597 8.90 7.03 -22.92
N ARG A 598 8.22 7.72 -22.00
CA ARG A 598 8.07 7.22 -20.63
C ARG A 598 6.78 6.43 -20.56
N VAL A 599 6.89 5.17 -20.14
CA VAL A 599 5.77 4.23 -20.09
C VAL A 599 5.58 3.64 -18.69
N LEU A 600 4.34 3.32 -18.34
CA LEU A 600 3.99 2.52 -17.17
C LEU A 600 3.65 1.10 -17.63
N THR A 601 4.36 0.10 -17.12
CA THR A 601 4.19 -1.31 -17.50
C THR A 601 3.15 -2.00 -16.62
N ASP A 602 2.58 -3.11 -17.11
CA ASP A 602 1.64 -3.96 -16.35
C ASP A 602 2.30 -4.61 -15.12
N GLY A 603 3.62 -4.83 -15.17
CA GLY A 603 4.41 -5.29 -14.03
C GLY A 603 4.64 -4.25 -12.92
N GLY A 604 4.02 -3.06 -13.02
CA GLY A 604 4.10 -2.02 -12.00
C GLY A 604 5.35 -1.12 -12.08
N SER A 605 6.22 -1.31 -13.09
CA SER A 605 7.41 -0.49 -13.30
C SER A 605 7.16 0.71 -14.21
N ALA A 606 8.06 1.69 -14.16
CA ALA A 606 8.13 2.78 -15.13
C ALA A 606 9.40 2.63 -15.97
N ARG A 607 9.29 2.76 -17.29
CA ARG A 607 10.43 2.61 -18.21
C ARG A 607 10.55 3.80 -19.15
N TYR A 608 11.77 4.02 -19.63
CA TYR A 608 12.09 4.97 -20.69
C TYR A 608 12.58 4.18 -21.90
N LEU A 609 11.82 4.21 -23.00
CA LEU A 609 11.99 3.30 -24.12
C LEU A 609 12.10 4.09 -25.42
N ALA A 610 12.98 3.66 -26.32
CA ALA A 610 13.05 4.18 -27.68
C ALA A 610 11.77 3.84 -28.47
N GLN A 611 11.38 4.70 -29.40
CA GLN A 611 10.20 4.48 -30.27
C GLN A 611 10.25 3.12 -30.98
N GLU A 612 11.41 2.71 -31.49
CA GLU A 612 11.58 1.45 -32.22
C GLU A 612 11.35 0.18 -31.37
N ASN A 613 11.40 0.30 -30.04
CA ASN A 613 11.14 -0.79 -29.11
C ASN A 613 9.67 -0.89 -28.68
N LEU A 614 8.80 -0.06 -29.27
CA LEU A 614 7.36 -0.02 -29.01
C LEU A 614 6.55 -0.36 -30.26
N ARG A 615 5.41 -1.02 -30.07
CA ARG A 615 4.43 -1.30 -31.12
C ARG A 615 3.01 -1.20 -30.59
N HIS A 616 2.04 -0.97 -31.46
CA HIS A 616 0.63 -0.99 -31.06
C HIS A 616 0.25 -2.36 -30.50
N ALA A 617 -0.45 -2.36 -29.36
CA ALA A 617 -0.91 -3.59 -28.73
C ALA A 617 -1.99 -4.28 -29.56
N HIS A 618 -1.93 -5.61 -29.66
CA HIS A 618 -2.95 -6.39 -30.34
C HIS A 618 -4.25 -6.49 -29.51
N GLN A 619 -4.13 -6.49 -28.19
CA GLN A 619 -5.31 -6.47 -27.30
C GLN A 619 -5.05 -5.48 -26.18
N PRO A 620 -5.36 -4.19 -26.39
CA PRO A 620 -5.25 -3.17 -25.37
C PRO A 620 -6.11 -3.53 -24.14
N GLN A 621 -5.48 -3.53 -22.96
CA GLN A 621 -6.14 -3.88 -21.70
C GLN A 621 -5.81 -2.88 -20.59
N HIS A 622 -6.60 -2.93 -19.52
CA HIS A 622 -6.35 -2.16 -18.32
C HIS A 622 -5.09 -2.66 -17.60
N ILE A 623 -4.01 -1.91 -17.76
CA ILE A 623 -2.72 -2.07 -17.08
C ILE A 623 -2.84 -1.96 -15.54
N LYS A 624 -2.16 -2.85 -14.81
CA LYS A 624 -2.12 -2.96 -13.34
C LYS A 624 -0.95 -2.19 -12.73
N ASN A 625 -0.83 -0.91 -13.07
CA ASN A 625 0.21 -0.05 -12.51
C ASN A 625 -0.37 0.94 -11.47
N PRO A 626 0.19 1.02 -10.24
CA PRO A 626 -0.34 1.87 -9.18
C PRO A 626 -0.26 3.38 -9.48
N LEU A 627 0.51 3.78 -10.50
CA LEU A 627 0.67 5.19 -10.87
C LEU A 627 -0.31 5.65 -11.95
N ILE A 628 -1.12 4.77 -12.55
CA ILE A 628 -2.02 5.15 -13.66
C ILE A 628 -2.97 6.28 -13.28
N GLY A 629 -3.65 6.17 -12.13
CA GLY A 629 -4.61 7.18 -11.70
C GLY A 629 -3.99 8.56 -11.50
N ARG A 630 -2.67 8.65 -11.29
CA ARG A 630 -1.97 9.92 -11.20
C ARG A 630 -2.01 10.72 -12.50
N TYR A 631 -2.08 10.06 -13.65
CA TYR A 631 -2.03 10.70 -14.97
C TYR A 631 -3.35 10.58 -15.74
N PHE A 632 -4.14 9.54 -15.47
CA PHE A 632 -5.32 9.18 -16.24
C PHE A 632 -6.58 9.14 -15.36
N THR A 633 -7.72 9.49 -15.95
CA THR A 633 -9.03 9.50 -15.29
C THR A 633 -9.84 8.23 -15.55
N ALA A 634 -9.66 7.60 -16.70
CA ALA A 634 -10.36 6.38 -17.06
C ALA A 634 -9.60 5.58 -18.13
N PHE A 635 -9.85 4.28 -18.20
CA PHE A 635 -9.56 3.45 -19.37
C PHE A 635 -10.85 3.28 -20.17
N ILE A 636 -10.84 3.74 -21.42
CA ILE A 636 -11.91 3.54 -22.39
C ILE A 636 -11.29 2.86 -23.59
N TYR A 637 -11.60 1.58 -23.76
CA TYR A 637 -10.97 0.76 -24.80
C TYR A 637 -10.92 1.51 -26.16
N PRO A 638 -9.73 1.63 -26.79
CA PRO A 638 -8.46 0.95 -26.45
C PRO A 638 -7.43 1.74 -25.63
N PHE A 639 -7.75 2.94 -25.12
CA PHE A 639 -6.75 3.84 -24.51
C PHE A 639 -7.19 4.41 -23.15
N TYR A 640 -6.25 5.07 -22.48
CA TYR A 640 -6.53 5.84 -21.27
C TYR A 640 -6.87 7.29 -21.61
N LEU A 641 -7.87 7.83 -20.91
CA LEU A 641 -8.19 9.26 -20.91
C LEU A 641 -7.26 10.02 -19.96
N PRO A 642 -6.46 10.97 -20.46
CA PRO A 642 -5.65 11.84 -19.61
C PRO A 642 -6.52 12.61 -18.61
N ASN A 643 -5.98 12.87 -17.43
CA ASN A 643 -6.59 13.80 -16.50
C ASN A 643 -6.48 15.25 -17.05
N PRO A 644 -7.21 16.23 -16.48
CA PRO A 644 -7.22 17.60 -16.98
C PRO A 644 -5.82 18.22 -17.09
N GLN A 645 -4.92 17.83 -16.19
CA GLN A 645 -3.52 18.27 -16.21
C GLN A 645 -2.78 17.73 -17.43
N LYS A 646 -2.81 16.41 -17.69
CA LYS A 646 -2.14 15.81 -18.85
C LYS A 646 -2.80 16.17 -20.17
N ALA A 647 -4.12 16.32 -20.20
CA ALA A 647 -4.82 16.79 -21.39
C ALA A 647 -4.38 18.21 -21.81
N TYR A 648 -4.11 19.08 -20.83
CA TYR A 648 -3.57 20.41 -21.13
C TYR A 648 -2.13 20.36 -21.64
N GLU A 649 -1.29 19.48 -21.08
CA GLU A 649 0.11 19.33 -21.47
C GLU A 649 0.26 18.82 -22.90
N TYR A 650 -0.60 17.88 -23.30
CA TYR A 650 -0.59 17.24 -24.61
C TYR A 650 -1.91 17.53 -25.34
N PRO A 651 -2.14 18.79 -25.76
CA PRO A 651 -3.42 19.21 -26.32
C PRO A 651 -3.76 18.50 -27.64
N GLU A 652 -2.74 18.04 -28.38
CA GLU A 652 -2.89 17.43 -29.70
C GLU A 652 -3.05 15.90 -29.64
N ASP A 653 -2.69 15.27 -28.52
CA ASP A 653 -2.68 13.81 -28.36
C ASP A 653 -4.07 13.18 -28.35
N ALA A 654 -5.12 13.96 -28.05
CA ALA A 654 -6.50 13.47 -28.13
C ALA A 654 -6.87 13.01 -29.54
N ASN A 655 -6.55 13.81 -30.55
CA ASN A 655 -6.86 13.49 -31.95
C ASN A 655 -6.04 12.28 -32.42
N ILE A 656 -4.77 12.19 -32.01
CA ILE A 656 -3.89 11.08 -32.37
C ILE A 656 -4.41 9.76 -31.78
N ARG A 657 -4.78 9.75 -30.49
CA ARG A 657 -5.38 8.56 -29.84
C ARG A 657 -6.62 8.08 -30.58
N GLU A 658 -7.50 9.00 -30.96
CA GLU A 658 -8.73 8.66 -31.68
C GLU A 658 -8.45 8.10 -33.08
N GLN A 659 -7.52 8.71 -33.82
CA GLN A 659 -7.09 8.21 -35.14
C GLN A 659 -6.45 6.81 -35.05
N ASN A 660 -5.58 6.60 -34.07
CA ASN A 660 -4.93 5.31 -33.85
C ASN A 660 -5.94 4.25 -33.40
N ALA A 661 -6.92 4.61 -32.56
CA ALA A 661 -8.00 3.72 -32.17
C ALA A 661 -8.92 3.32 -33.33
N LEU A 662 -9.23 4.24 -34.25
CA LEU A 662 -9.98 3.92 -35.48
C LEU A 662 -9.19 2.94 -36.36
N THR A 663 -7.89 3.19 -36.53
CA THR A 663 -7.01 2.30 -37.29
C THR A 663 -6.95 0.89 -36.70
N LEU A 664 -6.88 0.79 -35.36
CA LEU A 664 -6.95 -0.50 -34.67
C LEU A 664 -8.28 -1.21 -34.92
N LYS A 665 -9.42 -0.52 -34.77
CA LYS A 665 -10.75 -1.10 -35.04
C LYS A 665 -10.89 -1.62 -36.47
N LEU A 666 -10.38 -0.87 -37.46
CA LEU A 666 -10.41 -1.28 -38.86
C LEU A 666 -9.56 -2.54 -39.12
N LYS A 667 -8.39 -2.66 -38.48
CA LYS A 667 -7.54 -3.85 -38.58
C LYS A 667 -8.19 -5.11 -37.99
N PHE A 668 -8.96 -4.98 -36.92
CA PHE A 668 -9.73 -6.11 -36.37
C PHE A 668 -10.90 -6.49 -37.27
N ALA A 669 -11.63 -5.50 -37.79
CA ALA A 669 -12.75 -5.74 -38.69
C ALA A 669 -12.36 -6.35 -40.05
N SER A 670 -11.08 -6.24 -40.46
CA SER A 670 -10.56 -6.87 -41.68
C SER A 670 -9.99 -8.28 -41.48
N ASN A 671 -9.85 -8.72 -40.23
CA ASN A 671 -9.33 -10.05 -39.87
C ASN A 671 -10.41 -11.03 -39.40
N ASP A 672 -11.67 -10.56 -39.28
CA ASP A 672 -12.90 -11.35 -39.20
C ASP A 672 -13.56 -11.39 -40.59
#